data_AF-A0A851H6G0-F1
#
_entry.id   AF-A0A851H6G0-F1
#
_cell.length_a   1.000
_cell.length_b   1.000
_cell.length_c   1.000
_cell.angle_alpha   90.00
_cell.angle_beta   90.00
_cell.angle_gamma   90.00
#
_symmetry.space_group_name_H-M   'P 1'
#
loop_
_entity.id
_entity.type
_entity.pdbx_description
1 polymer ?
#
loop_
_entity_poly.entity_id
_entity_poly.type
_entity_poly.pdbx_seq_one_letter_code
_entity_poly.pdbx_strand_id
1 'polypeptide(L)'
;MSYQVLARKWRPKRFADLVGQEHVVRALSNALKEERLHHAYLLTGTRGVGKTTIARILAKSLNCETGTTAEPCGECSACRQIDAGRFVDLLEIDAASNTGIDNIREVLENAQYAPTSGRFKVYIIDEVHMLSKSAFNAMLKTLEEPPAHVKFILATTDPQKVPVTVLSRCLQFSLRNMTPQQVAGHLAHVLQVENVPHESAALALLGRAAAGSMRDALSLLDQAIAYGMGDVREDGVRAMLGAVDRRYLFVLLDALAAGDGAKLMAEAEQLAQRGIGFDSVLAEMAVLLQQLAMAQTVPTAIADDEPERDALFALASLIAPQDVQLYYQIAIHGRKDLALAPDEHAGFNMTLLRMLAFHPVNAQAETTTAPRSNAAPASHRPAPAAASAPVAVTAAEPTTDGSAAARALLAGLANRKPASRPAEQQASPAADADPEPAPRPEPVAPPPAPVEAVATPQVAPAVAAPVAASAPAEETPEAEDQASEQDSELETAAPWDEGDEGDALPAYAMAEEAEEAELAETVAYQFDGDWGALVGLLGTRLGAARMLAHNAVLKNWSQSRLELAVPDSFRHMATRDYQEKLKAALTEQFGQPVELVVTIEELGLETPAMQGARHRQEQLAQARQCLENDPVIQQLVREMGATLVAETIQPLQEL
;
A
#
# COMPACT_ATOMS: atom_id res chain seq x y z
N MET A 1 -4.14 19.60 32.94
CA MET A 1 -4.35 18.17 32.64
C MET A 1 -3.67 17.87 31.32
N SER A 2 -2.99 16.74 31.15
CA SER A 2 -2.38 16.39 29.86
C SER A 2 -3.48 16.09 28.84
N TYR A 3 -3.55 16.87 27.75
CA TYR A 3 -4.43 16.56 26.62
C TYR A 3 -4.05 15.19 26.07
N GLN A 4 -4.98 14.24 26.13
CA GLN A 4 -4.77 12.87 25.66
C GLN A 4 -5.58 12.68 24.39
N VAL A 5 -4.86 12.51 23.27
CA VAL A 5 -5.39 12.17 21.93
C VAL A 5 -6.53 11.15 22.04
N LEU A 6 -7.66 11.42 21.39
CA LEU A 6 -8.87 10.59 21.42
C LEU A 6 -8.55 9.14 21.04
N ALA A 7 -7.70 8.92 20.03
CA ALA A 7 -7.21 7.61 19.62
C ALA A 7 -6.54 6.78 20.75
N ARG A 8 -6.04 7.43 21.81
CA ARG A 8 -5.50 6.78 23.03
C ARG A 8 -6.53 6.76 24.17
N LYS A 9 -7.41 7.76 24.28
CA LYS A 9 -8.47 7.83 25.31
C LYS A 9 -9.55 6.76 25.09
N TRP A 10 -9.99 6.62 23.83
CA TRP A 10 -11.07 5.74 23.38
C TRP A 10 -10.60 4.36 22.93
N ARG A 11 -9.36 3.97 23.23
CA ARG A 11 -8.87 2.62 22.91
C ARG A 11 -9.71 1.57 23.66
N PRO A 12 -10.40 0.64 22.97
CA PRO A 12 -11.22 -0.39 23.60
C PRO A 12 -10.48 -1.15 24.72
N LYS A 13 -11.14 -1.38 25.85
CA LYS A 13 -10.55 -2.05 27.02
C LYS A 13 -11.03 -3.48 27.23
N ARG A 14 -12.21 -3.83 26.71
CA ARG A 14 -12.87 -5.14 26.75
C ARG A 14 -13.30 -5.53 25.34
N PHE A 15 -13.55 -6.82 25.09
CA PHE A 15 -14.01 -7.27 23.77
C PHE A 15 -15.38 -6.71 23.37
N ALA A 16 -16.27 -6.42 24.34
CA ALA A 16 -17.56 -5.78 24.09
C ALA A 16 -17.45 -4.33 23.59
N ASP A 17 -16.30 -3.67 23.84
CA ASP A 17 -16.05 -2.30 23.38
C ASP A 17 -15.48 -2.25 21.94
N LEU A 18 -15.29 -3.40 21.27
CA LEU A 18 -14.81 -3.46 19.88
C LEU A 18 -15.95 -3.41 18.87
N VAL A 19 -15.81 -2.52 17.89
CA VAL A 19 -16.74 -2.38 16.77
C VAL A 19 -16.24 -3.16 15.55
N GLY A 20 -17.13 -3.88 14.86
CA GLY A 20 -16.86 -4.47 13.54
C GLY A 20 -16.04 -5.77 13.50
N GLN A 21 -15.61 -6.32 14.64
CA GLN A 21 -14.77 -7.54 14.72
C GLN A 21 -15.46 -8.72 15.44
N GLU A 22 -16.78 -8.85 15.28
CA GLU A 22 -17.63 -9.82 15.99
C GLU A 22 -17.14 -11.28 15.85
N HIS A 23 -16.64 -11.67 14.67
CA HIS A 23 -16.13 -13.02 14.41
C HIS A 23 -14.88 -13.34 15.24
N VAL A 24 -13.93 -12.40 15.33
CA VAL A 24 -12.70 -12.55 16.14
C VAL A 24 -13.05 -12.53 17.63
N VAL A 25 -13.90 -11.58 18.05
CA VAL A 25 -14.37 -11.45 19.43
C VAL A 25 -15.05 -12.73 19.90
N ARG A 26 -15.96 -13.30 19.10
CA ARG A 26 -16.68 -14.55 19.44
C ARG A 26 -15.73 -15.74 19.52
N ALA A 27 -14.80 -15.88 18.59
CA ALA A 27 -13.83 -16.98 18.58
C ALA A 27 -12.89 -16.92 19.80
N LEU A 28 -12.31 -15.75 20.10
CA LEU A 28 -11.46 -15.57 21.28
C LEU A 28 -12.23 -15.75 22.59
N SER A 29 -13.47 -15.24 22.67
CA SER A 29 -14.32 -15.41 23.86
C SER A 29 -14.67 -16.88 24.12
N ASN A 30 -14.90 -17.67 23.07
CA ASN A 30 -15.14 -19.11 23.21
C ASN A 30 -13.87 -19.85 23.62
N ALA A 31 -12.72 -19.55 23.00
CA ALA A 31 -11.44 -20.17 23.38
C ALA A 31 -11.04 -19.90 24.83
N LEU A 32 -11.36 -18.71 25.37
CA LEU A 32 -11.20 -18.37 26.79
C LEU A 32 -12.17 -19.13 27.70
N LYS A 33 -13.43 -19.33 27.29
CA LYS A 33 -14.45 -20.05 28.06
C LYS A 33 -14.25 -21.57 28.10
N GLU A 34 -13.73 -22.16 27.02
CA GLU A 34 -13.41 -23.59 26.92
C GLU A 34 -11.99 -23.93 27.43
N GLU A 35 -11.22 -22.93 27.89
CA GLU A 35 -9.79 -23.03 28.25
C GLU A 35 -8.87 -23.57 27.14
N ARG A 36 -9.32 -23.55 25.88
CA ARG A 36 -8.60 -24.03 24.69
C ARG A 36 -7.63 -22.96 24.15
N LEU A 37 -6.69 -22.57 25.01
CA LEU A 37 -5.75 -21.49 24.77
C LEU A 37 -4.56 -21.93 23.90
N HIS A 38 -4.59 -21.56 22.61
CA HIS A 38 -3.46 -21.77 21.71
C HIS A 38 -2.18 -21.11 22.24
N HIS A 39 -1.00 -21.61 21.84
CA HIS A 39 0.28 -21.06 22.28
C HIS A 39 0.69 -19.81 21.48
N ALA A 40 0.30 -19.74 20.20
CA ALA A 40 0.57 -18.60 19.32
C ALA A 40 -0.69 -18.15 18.56
N TYR A 41 -0.95 -16.85 18.55
CA TYR A 41 -2.02 -16.20 17.81
C TYR A 41 -1.42 -15.26 16.76
N LEU A 42 -2.00 -15.20 15.56
CA LEU A 42 -1.61 -14.26 14.51
C LEU A 42 -2.80 -13.37 14.13
N LEU A 43 -2.70 -12.08 14.41
CA LEU A 43 -3.68 -11.06 14.06
C LEU A 43 -3.26 -10.38 12.75
N THR A 44 -4.03 -10.58 11.69
CA THR A 44 -3.78 -10.00 10.36
C THR A 44 -4.82 -8.92 10.04
N GLY A 45 -4.46 -7.93 9.23
CA GLY A 45 -5.37 -6.85 8.81
C GLY A 45 -4.64 -5.52 8.68
N THR A 46 -5.30 -4.54 8.05
CA THR A 46 -4.71 -3.22 7.73
C THR A 46 -4.25 -2.44 8.97
N ARG A 47 -3.62 -1.28 8.77
CA ARG A 47 -3.19 -0.43 9.88
C ARG A 47 -4.42 0.07 10.65
N GLY A 48 -4.33 0.12 11.98
CA GLY A 48 -5.34 0.80 12.82
C GLY A 48 -6.72 0.11 13.00
N VAL A 49 -6.99 -1.04 12.37
CA VAL A 49 -8.23 -1.85 12.61
C VAL A 49 -8.32 -2.51 13.99
N GLY A 50 -7.29 -2.36 14.83
CA GLY A 50 -7.33 -2.78 16.25
C GLY A 50 -6.46 -3.99 16.63
N LYS A 51 -5.56 -4.48 15.77
CA LYS A 51 -4.67 -5.64 16.04
C LYS A 51 -4.03 -5.61 17.45
N THR A 52 -3.21 -4.60 17.73
CA THR A 52 -2.54 -4.41 19.04
C THR A 52 -3.53 -4.21 20.20
N THR A 53 -4.73 -3.70 19.92
CA THR A 53 -5.79 -3.54 20.93
C THR A 53 -6.39 -4.90 21.31
N ILE A 54 -6.72 -5.76 20.33
CA ILE A 54 -7.13 -7.15 20.59
C ILE A 54 -6.04 -7.91 21.35
N ALA A 55 -4.77 -7.76 20.95
CA ALA A 55 -3.65 -8.40 21.62
C ALA A 55 -3.56 -8.02 23.11
N ARG A 56 -3.69 -6.71 23.43
CA ARG A 56 -3.72 -6.23 24.82
C ARG A 56 -4.95 -6.70 25.60
N ILE A 57 -6.14 -6.76 24.99
CA ILE A 57 -7.34 -7.28 25.66
C ILE A 57 -7.19 -8.77 25.95
N LEU A 58 -6.67 -9.56 25.00
CA LEU A 58 -6.36 -10.97 25.21
C LEU A 58 -5.32 -11.16 26.33
N ALA A 59 -4.27 -10.33 26.39
CA ALA A 59 -3.31 -10.34 27.48
C ALA A 59 -3.97 -10.06 28.85
N LYS A 60 -4.91 -9.11 28.96
CA LYS A 60 -5.71 -8.90 30.18
C LYS A 60 -6.57 -10.11 30.52
N SER A 61 -7.27 -10.68 29.53
CA SER A 61 -8.13 -11.86 29.69
C SER A 61 -7.39 -13.09 30.21
N LEU A 62 -6.11 -13.24 29.83
CA LEU A 62 -5.22 -14.30 30.30
C LEU A 62 -4.68 -14.05 31.73
N ASN A 63 -4.33 -12.81 32.05
CA ASN A 63 -3.66 -12.42 33.31
C ASN A 63 -4.57 -11.74 34.34
N CYS A 64 -5.88 -11.78 34.15
CA CYS A 64 -6.85 -11.25 35.10
C CYS A 64 -6.82 -12.05 36.42
N GLU A 65 -6.73 -11.36 37.56
CA GLU A 65 -6.73 -11.97 38.89
C GLU A 65 -7.99 -12.82 39.11
N THR A 66 -9.14 -12.35 38.60
CA THR A 66 -10.47 -12.98 38.70
C THR A 66 -10.57 -14.33 37.98
N GLY A 67 -9.70 -14.63 37.02
CA GLY A 67 -9.79 -15.83 36.18
C GLY A 67 -9.49 -15.57 34.71
N THR A 68 -9.11 -16.63 33.99
CA THR A 68 -9.07 -16.66 32.53
C THR A 68 -10.48 -16.45 31.97
N THR A 69 -10.79 -15.23 31.56
CA THR A 69 -12.16 -14.79 31.27
C THR A 69 -12.23 -13.89 30.04
N ALA A 70 -13.31 -14.03 29.26
CA ALA A 70 -13.58 -13.14 28.12
C ALA A 70 -13.85 -11.69 28.54
N GLU A 71 -14.26 -11.46 29.79
CA GLU A 71 -14.60 -10.15 30.33
C GLU A 71 -13.61 -9.78 31.45
N PRO A 72 -12.44 -9.20 31.12
CA PRO A 72 -11.48 -8.77 32.13
C PRO A 72 -12.08 -7.63 32.96
N CYS A 73 -11.96 -7.71 34.29
CA CYS A 73 -12.63 -6.78 35.21
C CYS A 73 -12.16 -5.32 35.10
N GLY A 74 -10.98 -5.06 34.53
CA GLY A 74 -10.43 -3.70 34.35
C GLY A 74 -9.87 -3.04 35.62
N GLU A 75 -10.30 -3.48 36.80
CA GLU A 75 -9.94 -2.90 38.10
C GLU A 75 -8.77 -3.60 38.80
N CYS A 76 -8.45 -4.85 38.42
CA CYS A 76 -7.36 -5.62 39.01
C CYS A 76 -5.98 -4.96 38.79
N SER A 77 -4.97 -5.35 39.58
CA SER A 77 -3.63 -4.76 39.48
C SER A 77 -2.99 -5.06 38.11
N ALA A 78 -3.07 -6.31 37.65
CA ALA A 78 -2.63 -6.71 36.32
C ALA A 78 -3.39 -5.95 35.21
N CYS A 79 -4.71 -5.83 35.34
CA CYS A 79 -5.60 -5.14 34.42
C CYS A 79 -5.15 -3.68 34.20
N ARG A 80 -4.95 -2.94 35.29
CA ARG A 80 -4.50 -1.55 35.28
C ARG A 80 -3.06 -1.39 34.78
N GLN A 81 -2.17 -2.33 35.10
CA GLN A 81 -0.79 -2.30 34.63
C GLN A 81 -0.67 -2.58 33.13
N ILE A 82 -1.48 -3.49 32.58
CA ILE A 82 -1.53 -3.80 31.14
C ILE A 82 -2.09 -2.59 30.36
N ASP A 83 -3.15 -1.95 30.84
CA ASP A 83 -3.65 -0.69 30.24
C ASP A 83 -2.62 0.45 30.30
N ALA A 84 -1.82 0.50 31.36
CA ALA A 84 -0.71 1.45 31.48
C ALA A 84 0.54 1.07 30.64
N GLY A 85 0.61 -0.14 30.07
CA GLY A 85 1.79 -0.66 29.37
C GLY A 85 3.01 -0.88 30.28
N ARG A 86 2.78 -1.29 31.54
CA ARG A 86 3.83 -1.46 32.57
C ARG A 86 3.71 -2.79 33.33
N PHE A 87 3.13 -3.82 32.71
CA PHE A 87 2.96 -5.14 33.32
C PHE A 87 4.18 -6.02 33.02
N VAL A 88 4.80 -6.59 34.05
CA VAL A 88 6.11 -7.26 33.94
C VAL A 88 6.07 -8.49 33.02
N ASP A 89 4.99 -9.27 33.08
CA ASP A 89 4.82 -10.48 32.26
C ASP A 89 4.12 -10.22 30.92
N LEU A 90 4.08 -8.96 30.46
CA LEU A 90 3.66 -8.56 29.12
C LEU A 90 4.79 -7.79 28.45
N LEU A 91 5.46 -8.42 27.49
CA LEU A 91 6.45 -7.75 26.66
C LEU A 91 5.81 -7.38 25.32
N GLU A 92 5.81 -6.09 25.00
CA GLU A 92 5.38 -5.56 23.70
C GLU A 92 6.61 -5.14 22.89
N ILE A 93 6.81 -5.79 21.75
CA ILE A 93 7.95 -5.61 20.86
C ILE A 93 7.42 -5.10 19.53
N ASP A 94 7.85 -3.90 19.13
CA ASP A 94 7.66 -3.42 17.76
C ASP A 94 8.80 -3.97 16.89
N ALA A 95 8.47 -4.86 15.95
CA ALA A 95 9.44 -5.46 15.05
C ALA A 95 10.07 -4.45 14.08
N ALA A 96 9.40 -3.33 13.77
CA ALA A 96 9.98 -2.28 12.92
C ALA A 96 11.15 -1.58 13.62
N SER A 97 11.09 -1.46 14.96
CA SER A 97 12.16 -0.91 15.80
C SER A 97 13.19 -1.97 16.26
N ASN A 98 12.83 -3.25 16.23
CA ASN A 98 13.61 -4.38 16.77
C ASN A 98 13.77 -5.52 15.74
N THR A 99 14.27 -5.20 14.55
CA THR A 99 14.43 -6.15 13.43
C THR A 99 15.54 -7.20 13.65
N GLY A 100 16.46 -6.92 14.59
CA GLY A 100 17.66 -7.70 14.88
C GLY A 100 17.40 -9.04 15.56
N ILE A 101 18.23 -10.03 15.24
CA ILE A 101 18.12 -11.41 15.75
C ILE A 101 18.33 -11.44 17.27
N ASP A 102 19.28 -10.65 17.78
CA ASP A 102 19.75 -10.77 19.16
C ASP A 102 18.71 -10.28 20.17
N ASN A 103 17.98 -9.21 19.86
CA ASN A 103 16.82 -8.76 20.65
C ASN A 103 15.76 -9.87 20.76
N ILE A 104 15.48 -10.58 19.65
CA ILE A 104 14.53 -11.70 19.66
C ILE A 104 15.08 -12.91 20.41
N ARG A 105 16.39 -13.20 20.33
CA ARG A 105 17.02 -14.28 21.13
C ARG A 105 16.92 -14.00 22.63
N GLU A 106 17.28 -12.79 23.07
CA GLU A 106 17.18 -12.39 24.49
C GLU A 106 15.73 -12.55 24.99
N VAL A 107 14.76 -12.16 24.18
CA VAL A 107 13.31 -12.31 24.46
C VAL A 107 12.90 -13.79 24.61
N LEU A 108 13.41 -14.68 23.75
CA LEU A 108 13.12 -16.12 23.75
C LEU A 108 13.86 -16.89 24.87
N GLU A 109 15.09 -16.51 25.19
CA GLU A 109 15.82 -17.02 26.35
C GLU A 109 15.08 -16.66 27.63
N ASN A 110 14.64 -15.41 27.75
CA ASN A 110 13.79 -14.95 28.85
C ASN A 110 12.41 -15.64 28.90
N ALA A 111 11.92 -16.23 27.81
CA ALA A 111 10.62 -16.91 27.77
C ALA A 111 10.62 -18.26 28.52
N GLN A 112 11.79 -18.88 28.69
CA GLN A 112 11.92 -20.17 29.38
C GLN A 112 11.60 -20.06 30.88
N TYR A 113 11.82 -18.88 31.48
CA TYR A 113 11.50 -18.63 32.88
C TYR A 113 10.00 -18.40 33.12
N ALA A 114 9.52 -18.89 34.26
CA ALA A 114 8.14 -18.70 34.72
C ALA A 114 7.75 -17.21 34.89
N PRO A 115 6.46 -16.86 34.80
CA PRO A 115 6.00 -15.49 35.03
C PRO A 115 6.20 -15.05 36.49
N THR A 116 6.38 -13.74 36.68
CA THR A 116 6.72 -13.12 37.98
C THR A 116 5.48 -12.76 38.81
N SER A 117 4.36 -12.45 38.15
CA SER A 117 3.12 -11.98 38.79
C SER A 117 1.86 -12.40 38.03
N GLY A 118 1.95 -12.60 36.71
CA GLY A 118 0.87 -13.13 35.87
C GLY A 118 0.73 -14.65 35.94
N ARG A 119 -0.35 -15.15 35.33
CA ARG A 119 -0.55 -16.59 35.05
C ARG A 119 0.21 -17.04 33.81
N PHE A 120 0.34 -16.14 32.84
CA PHE A 120 1.00 -16.34 31.56
C PHE A 120 1.98 -15.20 31.26
N LYS A 121 3.12 -15.55 30.68
CA LYS A 121 4.07 -14.60 30.09
C LYS A 121 3.67 -14.36 28.64
N VAL A 122 3.18 -13.16 28.34
CA VAL A 122 2.60 -12.81 27.05
C VAL A 122 3.58 -11.96 26.25
N TYR A 123 3.85 -12.38 25.03
CA TYR A 123 4.70 -11.65 24.08
C TYR A 123 3.84 -11.13 22.93
N ILE A 124 3.66 -9.81 22.85
CA ILE A 124 3.03 -9.15 21.70
C ILE A 124 4.15 -8.69 20.77
N ILE A 125 4.13 -9.16 19.52
CA ILE A 125 5.08 -8.72 18.49
C ILE A 125 4.27 -8.03 17.39
N ASP A 126 4.35 -6.70 17.33
CA ASP A 126 3.63 -5.88 16.34
C ASP A 126 4.47 -5.71 15.06
N GLU A 127 3.77 -5.58 13.93
CA GLU A 127 4.29 -5.60 12.56
C GLU A 127 5.37 -6.69 12.30
N VAL A 128 5.10 -7.93 12.75
CA VAL A 128 6.06 -9.06 12.75
C VAL A 128 6.71 -9.34 11.38
N HIS A 129 6.08 -8.94 10.27
CA HIS A 129 6.65 -9.05 8.92
C HIS A 129 7.94 -8.22 8.71
N MET A 130 8.26 -7.29 9.61
CA MET A 130 9.50 -6.51 9.62
C MET A 130 10.69 -7.28 10.23
N LEU A 131 10.47 -8.43 10.86
CA LEU A 131 11.55 -9.26 11.42
C LEU A 131 12.44 -9.84 10.32
N SER A 132 13.74 -9.92 10.60
CA SER A 132 14.70 -10.62 9.75
C SER A 132 14.37 -12.13 9.64
N LYS A 133 14.65 -12.75 8.48
CA LYS A 133 14.44 -14.20 8.25
C LYS A 133 15.11 -15.08 9.31
N SER A 134 16.26 -14.64 9.80
CA SER A 134 17.03 -15.26 10.88
C SER A 134 16.36 -15.13 12.25
N ALA A 135 15.69 -14.01 12.55
CA ALA A 135 14.87 -13.88 13.76
C ALA A 135 13.64 -14.80 13.72
N PHE A 136 12.95 -14.90 12.57
CA PHE A 136 11.89 -15.89 12.38
C PHE A 136 12.36 -17.33 12.63
N ASN A 137 13.52 -17.71 12.07
CA ASN A 137 14.09 -19.04 12.29
C ASN A 137 14.49 -19.31 13.75
N ALA A 138 14.89 -18.28 14.51
CA ALA A 138 15.13 -18.40 15.95
C ALA A 138 13.83 -18.69 16.72
N MET A 139 12.71 -18.04 16.34
CA MET A 139 11.40 -18.25 16.96
C MET A 139 10.81 -19.64 16.69
N LEU A 140 11.12 -20.30 15.57
CA LEU A 140 10.52 -21.59 15.20
C LEU A 140 10.63 -22.64 16.30
N LYS A 141 11.80 -22.76 16.97
CA LYS A 141 12.02 -23.72 18.06
C LYS A 141 11.04 -23.50 19.22
N THR A 142 10.84 -22.25 19.63
CA THR A 142 9.96 -21.90 20.75
C THR A 142 8.48 -21.86 20.35
N LEU A 143 8.17 -21.77 19.05
CA LEU A 143 6.81 -21.92 18.53
C LEU A 143 6.41 -23.39 18.35
N GLU A 144 7.37 -24.29 18.13
CA GLU A 144 7.16 -25.74 18.07
C GLU A 144 6.98 -26.36 19.46
N GLU A 145 7.87 -26.01 20.39
CA GLU A 145 7.87 -26.50 21.77
C GLU A 145 7.72 -25.34 22.78
N PRO A 146 6.55 -24.66 22.80
CA PRO A 146 6.32 -23.52 23.70
C PRO A 146 6.16 -23.97 25.15
N PRO A 147 6.81 -23.30 26.13
CA PRO A 147 6.52 -23.52 27.54
C PRO A 147 5.04 -23.24 27.86
N ALA A 148 4.43 -24.04 28.72
CA ALA A 148 2.98 -23.97 28.98
C ALA A 148 2.49 -22.59 29.50
N HIS A 149 3.36 -21.84 30.18
CA HIS A 149 3.10 -20.49 30.67
C HIS A 149 3.33 -19.37 29.63
N VAL A 150 3.87 -19.67 28.44
CA VAL A 150 4.17 -18.67 27.40
C VAL A 150 3.02 -18.59 26.40
N LYS A 151 2.68 -17.36 25.99
CA LYS A 151 1.71 -17.08 24.93
C LYS A 151 2.23 -16.00 23.98
N PHE A 152 2.31 -16.31 22.69
CA PHE A 152 2.69 -15.37 21.63
C PHE A 152 1.45 -14.78 20.96
N ILE A 153 1.46 -13.46 20.74
CA ILE A 153 0.46 -12.75 19.95
C ILE A 153 1.20 -11.92 18.90
N LEU A 154 1.25 -12.44 17.70
CA LEU A 154 1.86 -11.80 16.54
C LEU A 154 0.83 -10.91 15.86
N ALA A 155 1.21 -9.73 15.41
CA ALA A 155 0.38 -8.85 14.60
C ALA A 155 1.11 -8.43 13.32
N THR A 156 0.39 -8.38 12.19
CA THR A 156 0.96 -7.91 10.92
C THR A 156 -0.08 -7.20 10.04
N THR A 157 0.36 -6.19 9.31
CA THR A 157 -0.34 -5.66 8.13
C THR A 157 -0.26 -6.57 6.91
N ASP A 158 0.85 -7.29 6.74
CA ASP A 158 1.14 -8.13 5.59
C ASP A 158 1.38 -9.58 6.04
N PRO A 159 0.46 -10.52 5.78
CA PRO A 159 0.65 -11.93 6.11
C PRO A 159 1.49 -12.68 5.07
N GLN A 160 1.64 -12.17 3.84
CA GLN A 160 2.38 -12.87 2.77
C GLN A 160 3.89 -12.83 3.00
N LYS A 161 4.38 -11.77 3.66
CA LYS A 161 5.78 -11.64 4.10
C LYS A 161 6.16 -12.54 5.29
N VAL A 162 5.19 -13.13 5.98
CA VAL A 162 5.45 -14.03 7.12
C VAL A 162 5.71 -15.46 6.60
N PRO A 163 6.80 -16.13 6.99
CA PRO A 163 7.09 -17.48 6.52
C PRO A 163 5.96 -18.48 6.82
N VAL A 164 5.63 -19.34 5.85
CA VAL A 164 4.56 -20.35 5.98
C VAL A 164 4.79 -21.30 7.18
N THR A 165 6.05 -21.53 7.55
CA THR A 165 6.45 -22.29 8.75
C THR A 165 5.95 -21.66 10.06
N VAL A 166 5.84 -20.34 10.13
CA VAL A 166 5.25 -19.62 11.27
C VAL A 166 3.73 -19.61 11.16
N LEU A 167 3.20 -19.37 9.95
CA LEU A 167 1.75 -19.34 9.67
C LEU A 167 1.04 -20.64 10.06
N SER A 168 1.68 -21.80 9.84
CA SER A 168 1.12 -23.12 10.19
C SER A 168 1.12 -23.43 11.69
N ARG A 169 1.93 -22.71 12.48
CA ARG A 169 2.05 -22.85 13.95
C ARG A 169 1.23 -21.81 14.72
N CYS A 170 0.52 -20.91 14.03
CA CYS A 170 -0.27 -19.84 14.67
C CYS A 170 -1.76 -19.98 14.36
N LEU A 171 -2.61 -19.74 15.36
CA LEU A 171 -4.04 -19.57 15.11
C LEU A 171 -4.30 -18.19 14.50
N GLN A 172 -4.74 -18.16 13.24
CA GLN A 172 -4.86 -16.94 12.46
C GLN A 172 -6.24 -16.29 12.59
N PHE A 173 -6.27 -14.98 12.83
CA PHE A 173 -7.47 -14.16 12.86
C PHE A 173 -7.28 -12.95 11.94
N SER A 174 -8.07 -12.90 10.87
CA SER A 174 -8.14 -11.74 9.97
C SER A 174 -9.16 -10.73 10.48
N LEU A 175 -8.68 -9.53 10.84
CA LEU A 175 -9.48 -8.38 11.20
C LEU A 175 -9.96 -7.69 9.91
N ARG A 176 -11.25 -7.39 9.84
CA ARG A 176 -11.87 -6.74 8.66
C ARG A 176 -11.71 -5.23 8.74
N ASN A 177 -11.63 -4.55 7.59
CA ASN A 177 -11.79 -3.09 7.56
C ASN A 177 -13.22 -2.72 7.98
N MET A 178 -13.37 -1.64 8.74
CA MET A 178 -14.71 -1.13 9.10
C MET A 178 -15.34 -0.40 7.91
N THR A 179 -16.67 -0.45 7.77
CA THR A 179 -17.36 0.35 6.75
C THR A 179 -17.34 1.84 7.12
N PRO A 180 -17.33 2.77 6.15
CA PRO A 180 -17.39 4.21 6.44
C PRO A 180 -18.57 4.60 7.33
N GLN A 181 -19.71 3.94 7.19
CA GLN A 181 -20.91 4.13 8.00
C GLN A 181 -20.70 3.68 9.46
N GLN A 182 -20.05 2.53 9.70
CA GLN A 182 -19.70 2.07 11.05
C GLN A 182 -18.70 3.01 11.72
N VAL A 183 -17.72 3.53 10.96
CA VAL A 183 -16.76 4.53 11.47
C VAL A 183 -17.50 5.81 11.83
N ALA A 184 -18.29 6.39 10.92
CA ALA A 184 -19.05 7.62 11.16
C ALA A 184 -20.00 7.50 12.37
N GLY A 185 -20.72 6.37 12.50
CA GLY A 185 -21.58 6.11 13.67
C GLY A 185 -20.82 6.03 14.99
N HIS A 186 -19.61 5.47 15.00
CA HIS A 186 -18.76 5.46 16.19
C HIS A 186 -18.19 6.86 16.51
N LEU A 187 -17.76 7.64 15.50
CA LEU A 187 -17.31 9.02 15.70
C LEU A 187 -18.45 9.90 16.27
N ALA A 188 -19.69 9.71 15.81
CA ALA A 188 -20.86 10.39 16.37
C ALA A 188 -21.04 10.08 17.87
N HIS A 189 -20.94 8.80 18.25
CA HIS A 189 -21.02 8.40 19.66
C HIS A 189 -19.89 9.02 20.52
N VAL A 190 -18.66 9.04 20.01
CA VAL A 190 -17.51 9.69 20.68
C VAL A 190 -17.79 11.18 20.91
N LEU A 191 -18.24 11.91 19.88
CA LEU A 191 -18.50 13.35 19.97
C LEU A 191 -19.68 13.70 20.88
N GLN A 192 -20.72 12.86 20.91
CA GLN A 192 -21.82 12.99 21.87
C GLN A 192 -21.32 12.89 23.32
N VAL A 193 -20.40 11.96 23.61
CA VAL A 193 -19.85 11.77 24.96
C VAL A 193 -18.84 12.87 25.33
N GLU A 194 -18.05 13.37 24.38
CA GLU A 194 -17.15 14.52 24.58
C GLU A 194 -17.87 15.88 24.56
N ASN A 195 -19.18 15.93 24.27
CA ASN A 195 -20.02 17.13 24.11
C ASN A 195 -19.51 18.11 23.03
N VAL A 196 -19.12 17.59 21.88
CA VAL A 196 -18.61 18.35 20.73
C VAL A 196 -19.70 18.50 19.65
N PRO A 197 -20.07 19.74 19.24
CA PRO A 197 -21.00 19.97 18.13
C PRO A 197 -20.47 19.40 16.81
N HIS A 198 -21.31 18.71 16.05
CA HIS A 198 -20.90 18.03 14.82
C HIS A 198 -22.02 17.90 13.79
N GLU A 199 -21.63 17.82 12.52
CA GLU A 199 -22.50 17.59 11.38
C GLU A 199 -22.32 16.17 10.83
N SER A 200 -23.40 15.49 10.45
CA SER A 200 -23.36 14.10 9.96
C SER A 200 -22.55 13.94 8.67
N ALA A 201 -22.61 14.93 7.76
CA ALA A 201 -21.85 14.96 6.52
C ALA A 201 -20.32 15.02 6.76
N ALA A 202 -19.88 15.82 7.74
CA ALA A 202 -18.48 15.83 8.20
C ALA A 202 -18.01 14.45 8.68
N LEU A 203 -18.86 13.73 9.43
CA LEU A 203 -18.53 12.38 9.89
C LEU A 203 -18.46 11.36 8.75
N ALA A 204 -19.29 11.51 7.72
CA ALA A 204 -19.22 10.69 6.51
C ALA A 204 -17.96 10.97 5.67
N LEU A 205 -17.45 12.20 5.66
CA LEU A 205 -16.15 12.55 5.07
C LEU A 205 -14.99 11.92 5.86
N LEU A 206 -14.96 12.09 7.19
CA LEU A 206 -13.96 11.47 8.07
C LEU A 206 -13.97 9.93 7.98
N GLY A 207 -15.16 9.32 7.94
CA GLY A 207 -15.32 7.86 7.82
C GLY A 207 -14.81 7.29 6.49
N ARG A 208 -14.93 8.06 5.39
CA ARG A 208 -14.32 7.71 4.09
C ARG A 208 -12.80 7.90 4.11
N ALA A 209 -12.32 9.07 4.56
CA ALA A 209 -10.90 9.39 4.62
C ALA A 209 -10.09 8.43 5.51
N ALA A 210 -10.72 7.85 6.53
CA ALA A 210 -10.10 6.87 7.42
C ALA A 210 -9.84 5.48 6.78
N ALA A 211 -10.35 5.20 5.58
CA ALA A 211 -10.16 3.92 4.85
C ALA A 211 -10.48 2.65 5.68
N GLY A 212 -11.40 2.74 6.65
CA GLY A 212 -11.78 1.65 7.55
C GLY A 212 -10.87 1.44 8.77
N SER A 213 -9.90 2.32 9.01
CA SER A 213 -9.02 2.35 10.19
C SER A 213 -9.60 3.24 11.30
N MET A 214 -9.98 2.65 12.43
CA MET A 214 -10.50 3.42 13.58
C MET A 214 -9.45 4.33 14.23
N ARG A 215 -8.17 3.90 14.22
CA ARG A 215 -7.07 4.73 14.74
C ARG A 215 -6.93 6.02 13.94
N ASP A 216 -7.00 5.92 12.61
CA ASP A 216 -6.82 7.06 11.73
C ASP A 216 -8.09 7.93 11.72
N ALA A 217 -9.28 7.33 11.78
CA ALA A 217 -10.54 8.05 12.00
C ALA A 217 -10.53 8.95 13.25
N LEU A 218 -10.11 8.42 14.41
CA LEU A 218 -10.01 9.19 15.65
C LEU A 218 -8.89 10.25 15.60
N SER A 219 -7.82 10.00 14.83
CA SER A 219 -6.72 10.95 14.66
C SER A 219 -7.10 12.11 13.73
N LEU A 220 -7.86 11.83 12.67
CA LEU A 220 -8.47 12.84 11.80
C LEU A 220 -9.56 13.62 12.56
N LEU A 221 -10.29 12.98 13.48
CA LEU A 221 -11.27 13.66 14.31
C LEU A 221 -10.61 14.63 15.31
N ASP A 222 -9.52 14.23 15.99
CA ASP A 222 -8.72 15.15 16.82
C ASP A 222 -8.25 16.38 16.01
N GLN A 223 -7.81 16.18 14.76
CA GLN A 223 -7.41 17.27 13.87
C GLN A 223 -8.60 18.16 13.48
N ALA A 224 -9.77 17.57 13.18
CA ALA A 224 -10.98 18.31 12.83
C ALA A 224 -11.48 19.18 14.00
N ILE A 225 -11.44 18.66 15.23
CA ILE A 225 -11.77 19.42 16.45
C ILE A 225 -10.80 20.60 16.64
N ALA A 226 -9.49 20.37 16.44
CA ALA A 226 -8.49 21.41 16.56
C ALA A 226 -8.62 22.49 15.47
N TYR A 227 -8.91 22.11 14.22
CA TYR A 227 -9.10 23.02 13.10
C TYR A 227 -10.39 23.83 13.23
N GLY A 228 -11.50 23.17 13.59
CA GLY A 228 -12.80 23.78 13.79
C GLY A 228 -13.00 24.49 15.14
N MET A 229 -11.92 24.68 15.93
CA MET A 229 -11.93 25.36 17.24
C MET A 229 -12.98 24.80 18.23
N GLY A 230 -13.24 23.49 18.17
CA GLY A 230 -14.24 22.81 19.00
C GLY A 230 -15.56 22.47 18.31
N ASP A 231 -15.77 22.83 17.04
CA ASP A 231 -16.92 22.43 16.22
C ASP A 231 -16.48 21.55 15.03
N VAL A 232 -17.18 20.45 14.74
CA VAL A 232 -16.89 19.57 13.60
C VAL A 232 -17.90 19.79 12.46
N ARG A 233 -17.65 20.81 11.64
CA ARG A 233 -18.48 21.17 10.46
C ARG A 233 -17.94 20.60 9.14
N GLU A 234 -18.82 20.39 8.16
CA GLU A 234 -18.49 19.83 6.85
C GLU A 234 -17.43 20.65 6.12
N ASP A 235 -17.64 21.96 5.96
CA ASP A 235 -16.71 22.85 5.24
C ASP A 235 -15.30 22.82 5.84
N GLY A 236 -15.21 22.81 7.17
CA GLY A 236 -13.93 22.75 7.89
C GLY A 236 -13.22 21.40 7.71
N VAL A 237 -13.95 20.29 7.80
CA VAL A 237 -13.42 18.95 7.56
C VAL A 237 -13.00 18.78 6.10
N ARG A 238 -13.78 19.29 5.15
CA ARG A 238 -13.49 19.24 3.71
C ARG A 238 -12.21 20.00 3.38
N ALA A 239 -12.05 21.22 3.91
CA ALA A 239 -10.83 22.01 3.78
C ALA A 239 -9.62 21.33 4.44
N MET A 240 -9.77 20.77 5.65
CA MET A 240 -8.70 20.05 6.35
C MET A 240 -8.21 18.81 5.59
N LEU A 241 -9.12 18.04 5.00
CA LEU A 241 -8.80 16.82 4.26
C LEU A 241 -8.26 17.09 2.84
N GLY A 242 -8.30 18.33 2.35
CA GLY A 242 -8.08 18.61 0.93
C GLY A 242 -9.10 17.90 0.01
N ALA A 243 -10.28 17.58 0.56
CA ALA A 243 -11.31 16.82 -0.12
C ALA A 243 -12.04 17.71 -1.14
N VAL A 244 -12.07 17.28 -2.39
CA VAL A 244 -12.58 18.10 -3.49
C VAL A 244 -14.09 18.26 -3.36
N ASP A 245 -14.58 19.48 -3.62
CA ASP A 245 -16.00 19.69 -3.79
C ASP A 245 -16.44 19.09 -5.13
N ARG A 246 -17.38 18.13 -5.09
CA ARG A 246 -17.91 17.47 -6.29
C ARG A 246 -18.48 18.47 -7.29
N ARG A 247 -18.95 19.65 -6.85
CA ARG A 247 -19.39 20.75 -7.72
C ARG A 247 -18.32 21.15 -8.75
N TYR A 248 -17.03 21.16 -8.38
CA TYR A 248 -15.96 21.44 -9.34
C TYR A 248 -15.77 20.30 -10.35
N LEU A 249 -15.94 19.04 -9.91
CA LEU A 249 -15.85 17.87 -10.78
C LEU A 249 -17.01 17.83 -11.79
N PHE A 250 -18.23 18.18 -11.37
CA PHE A 250 -19.37 18.35 -12.29
C PHE A 250 -19.04 19.40 -13.37
N VAL A 251 -18.49 20.56 -13.01
CA VAL A 251 -18.13 21.61 -13.99
C VAL A 251 -17.00 21.17 -14.94
N LEU A 252 -16.02 20.39 -14.46
CA LEU A 252 -14.98 19.79 -15.31
C LEU A 252 -15.56 18.76 -16.29
N LEU A 253 -16.45 17.87 -15.82
CA LEU A 253 -17.12 16.87 -16.66
C LEU A 253 -18.07 17.52 -17.70
N ASP A 254 -18.79 18.59 -17.33
CA ASP A 254 -19.58 19.40 -18.26
C ASP A 254 -18.69 20.04 -19.35
N ALA A 255 -17.51 20.54 -18.98
CA ALA A 255 -16.56 21.13 -19.93
C ALA A 255 -15.96 20.06 -20.86
N LEU A 256 -15.63 18.88 -20.33
CA LEU A 256 -15.19 17.72 -21.12
C LEU A 256 -16.26 17.27 -22.11
N ALA A 257 -17.51 17.08 -21.66
CA ALA A 257 -18.64 16.66 -22.50
C ALA A 257 -19.01 17.68 -23.58
N ALA A 258 -18.75 18.97 -23.34
CA ALA A 258 -18.90 20.04 -24.33
C ALA A 258 -17.70 20.14 -25.30
N GLY A 259 -16.59 19.45 -25.05
CA GLY A 259 -15.33 19.61 -25.79
C GLY A 259 -14.65 20.96 -25.58
N ASP A 260 -14.98 21.70 -24.51
CA ASP A 260 -14.48 23.06 -24.27
C ASP A 260 -13.16 23.06 -23.48
N GLY A 261 -12.05 22.93 -24.21
CA GLY A 261 -10.71 23.00 -23.64
C GLY A 261 -10.37 24.34 -22.99
N ALA A 262 -10.97 25.46 -23.41
CA ALA A 262 -10.68 26.76 -22.83
C ALA A 262 -11.31 26.89 -21.43
N LYS A 263 -12.57 26.46 -21.27
CA LYS A 263 -13.23 26.36 -19.97
C LYS A 263 -12.53 25.33 -19.07
N LEU A 264 -12.15 24.18 -19.62
CA LEU A 264 -11.48 23.12 -18.87
C LEU A 264 -10.16 23.59 -18.22
N MET A 265 -9.31 24.28 -18.98
CA MET A 265 -8.06 24.87 -18.47
C MET A 265 -8.31 26.02 -17.48
N ALA A 266 -9.37 26.81 -17.66
CA ALA A 266 -9.72 27.88 -16.73
C ALA A 266 -10.21 27.36 -15.36
N GLU A 267 -10.91 26.22 -15.33
CA GLU A 267 -11.32 25.55 -14.09
C GLU A 267 -10.13 24.84 -13.41
N ALA A 268 -9.21 24.25 -14.18
CA ALA A 268 -7.96 23.69 -13.65
C ALA A 268 -7.11 24.76 -12.93
N GLU A 269 -6.97 25.94 -13.54
CA GLU A 269 -6.30 27.10 -12.94
C GLU A 269 -7.03 27.60 -11.67
N GLN A 270 -8.37 27.60 -11.65
CA GLN A 270 -9.13 27.92 -10.42
C GLN A 270 -8.93 26.90 -9.29
N LEU A 271 -8.75 25.61 -9.61
CA LEU A 271 -8.41 24.59 -8.60
C LEU A 271 -6.99 24.82 -8.06
N ALA A 272 -6.03 25.14 -8.93
CA ALA A 272 -4.66 25.49 -8.57
C ALA A 272 -4.62 26.69 -7.60
N GLN A 273 -5.33 27.77 -7.91
CA GLN A 273 -5.41 28.98 -7.08
C GLN A 273 -6.05 28.75 -5.71
N ARG A 274 -6.86 27.70 -5.56
CA ARG A 274 -7.45 27.28 -4.27
C ARG A 274 -6.55 26.33 -3.47
N GLY A 275 -5.42 25.89 -4.03
CA GLY A 275 -4.50 24.95 -3.37
C GLY A 275 -5.06 23.53 -3.22
N ILE A 276 -5.98 23.12 -4.09
CA ILE A 276 -6.56 21.77 -4.06
C ILE A 276 -5.58 20.79 -4.72
N GLY A 277 -5.23 19.71 -4.02
CA GLY A 277 -4.27 18.72 -4.51
C GLY A 277 -4.79 17.96 -5.72
N PHE A 278 -4.02 17.91 -6.81
CA PHE A 278 -4.51 17.34 -8.07
C PHE A 278 -4.72 15.82 -8.01
N ASP A 279 -4.00 15.09 -7.15
CA ASP A 279 -4.28 13.66 -6.92
C ASP A 279 -5.68 13.42 -6.34
N SER A 280 -6.16 14.27 -5.41
CA SER A 280 -7.51 14.13 -4.85
C SER A 280 -8.58 14.50 -5.88
N VAL A 281 -8.32 15.47 -6.78
CA VAL A 281 -9.19 15.80 -7.92
C VAL A 281 -9.31 14.62 -8.87
N LEU A 282 -8.20 14.01 -9.28
CA LEU A 282 -8.20 12.86 -10.16
C LEU A 282 -8.81 11.61 -9.49
N ALA A 283 -8.60 11.42 -8.18
CA ALA A 283 -9.18 10.32 -7.41
C ALA A 283 -10.70 10.42 -7.32
N GLU A 284 -11.23 11.58 -6.90
CA GLU A 284 -12.68 11.81 -6.82
C GLU A 284 -13.32 11.85 -8.23
N MET A 285 -12.63 12.34 -9.26
CA MET A 285 -13.10 12.26 -10.64
C MET A 285 -13.23 10.80 -11.12
N ALA A 286 -12.27 9.92 -10.78
CA ALA A 286 -12.38 8.50 -11.09
C ALA A 286 -13.57 7.84 -10.37
N VAL A 287 -13.84 8.21 -9.10
CA VAL A 287 -15.04 7.75 -8.38
C VAL A 287 -16.32 8.27 -9.03
N LEU A 288 -16.38 9.54 -9.42
CA LEU A 288 -17.56 10.13 -10.07
C LEU A 288 -17.83 9.49 -11.44
N LEU A 289 -16.78 9.23 -12.25
CA LEU A 289 -16.88 8.50 -13.52
C LEU A 289 -17.32 7.04 -13.33
N GLN A 290 -16.87 6.37 -12.26
CA GLN A 290 -17.36 5.04 -11.89
C GLN A 290 -18.86 5.08 -11.54
N GLN A 291 -19.30 6.05 -10.74
CA GLN A 291 -20.73 6.24 -10.42
C GLN A 291 -21.55 6.56 -11.69
N LEU A 292 -20.98 7.32 -12.63
CA LEU A 292 -21.60 7.63 -13.92
C LEU A 292 -21.80 6.37 -14.78
N ALA A 293 -20.78 5.53 -14.88
CA ALA A 293 -20.86 4.24 -15.57
C ALA A 293 -21.88 3.30 -14.91
N MET A 294 -21.98 3.31 -13.57
CA MET A 294 -23.02 2.59 -12.85
C MET A 294 -24.42 3.14 -13.14
N ALA A 295 -24.62 4.45 -13.21
CA ALA A 295 -25.90 5.06 -13.57
C ALA A 295 -26.38 4.65 -14.97
N GLN A 296 -25.46 4.55 -15.93
CA GLN A 296 -25.76 4.16 -17.31
C GLN A 296 -26.07 2.66 -17.46
N THR A 297 -25.41 1.80 -16.70
CA THR A 297 -25.51 0.33 -16.83
C THR A 297 -26.51 -0.30 -15.88
N VAL A 298 -26.58 0.18 -14.63
CA VAL A 298 -27.46 -0.33 -13.57
C VAL A 298 -28.04 0.86 -12.79
N PRO A 299 -29.04 1.58 -13.34
CA PRO A 299 -29.67 2.74 -12.67
C PRO A 299 -30.18 2.46 -11.25
N THR A 300 -30.57 1.21 -10.98
CA THR A 300 -31.07 0.73 -9.68
C THR A 300 -29.98 0.53 -8.62
N ALA A 301 -28.70 0.60 -8.98
CA ALA A 301 -27.59 0.53 -8.03
C ALA A 301 -27.32 1.86 -7.30
N ILE A 302 -27.90 2.97 -7.79
CA ILE A 302 -27.80 4.29 -7.16
C ILE A 302 -29.06 4.52 -6.32
N ALA A 303 -28.84 4.64 -5.00
CA ALA A 303 -29.90 4.85 -4.04
C ALA A 303 -30.68 6.16 -4.29
N ASP A 304 -31.96 6.17 -3.93
CA ASP A 304 -32.86 7.29 -4.23
C ASP A 304 -32.56 8.55 -3.39
N ASP A 305 -31.74 8.44 -2.35
CA ASP A 305 -31.40 9.47 -1.37
C ASP A 305 -30.04 10.17 -1.59
N GLU A 306 -29.27 9.81 -2.62
CA GLU A 306 -28.00 10.49 -2.93
C GLU A 306 -28.28 11.94 -3.40
N PRO A 307 -27.71 12.98 -2.75
CA PRO A 307 -28.12 14.39 -2.94
C PRO A 307 -27.78 14.97 -4.32
N GLU A 308 -26.93 14.32 -5.09
CA GLU A 308 -26.43 14.79 -6.40
C GLU A 308 -26.98 13.95 -7.57
N ARG A 309 -27.97 13.08 -7.29
CA ARG A 309 -28.51 12.12 -8.25
C ARG A 309 -28.93 12.76 -9.58
N ASP A 310 -29.69 13.85 -9.55
CA ASP A 310 -30.20 14.50 -10.76
C ASP A 310 -29.07 15.02 -11.66
N ALA A 311 -28.01 15.62 -11.08
CA ALA A 311 -26.84 16.09 -11.82
C ALA A 311 -26.06 14.92 -12.43
N LEU A 312 -25.95 13.81 -11.70
CA LEU A 312 -25.27 12.60 -12.16
C LEU A 312 -26.04 11.92 -13.31
N PHE A 313 -27.38 11.82 -13.24
CA PHE A 313 -28.20 11.31 -14.34
C PHE A 313 -28.21 12.26 -15.55
N ALA A 314 -28.13 13.58 -15.35
CA ALA A 314 -27.97 14.53 -16.45
C ALA A 314 -26.66 14.29 -17.22
N LEU A 315 -25.52 14.22 -16.53
CA LEU A 315 -24.24 13.85 -17.15
C LEU A 315 -24.26 12.46 -17.80
N ALA A 316 -24.93 11.48 -17.18
CA ALA A 316 -25.03 10.12 -17.69
C ALA A 316 -25.77 10.04 -19.03
N SER A 317 -26.66 11.01 -19.30
CA SER A 317 -27.34 11.16 -20.59
C SER A 317 -26.54 11.93 -21.65
N LEU A 318 -25.51 12.68 -21.24
CA LEU A 318 -24.72 13.55 -22.10
C LEU A 318 -23.44 12.89 -22.63
N ILE A 319 -22.75 12.12 -21.79
CA ILE A 319 -21.47 11.45 -22.12
C ILE A 319 -21.75 10.01 -22.58
N ALA A 320 -21.17 9.56 -23.70
CA ALA A 320 -21.39 8.19 -24.16
C ALA A 320 -20.70 7.16 -23.23
N PRO A 321 -21.25 5.94 -23.02
CA PRO A 321 -20.66 4.97 -22.10
C PRO A 321 -19.22 4.57 -22.41
N GLN A 322 -18.81 4.63 -23.69
CA GLN A 322 -17.44 4.37 -24.11
C GLN A 322 -16.48 5.47 -23.62
N ASP A 323 -16.92 6.73 -23.71
CA ASP A 323 -16.16 7.89 -23.26
C ASP A 323 -16.01 7.89 -21.73
N VAL A 324 -17.05 7.47 -20.98
CA VAL A 324 -16.97 7.33 -19.51
C VAL A 324 -15.89 6.33 -19.10
N GLN A 325 -15.80 5.17 -19.77
CA GLN A 325 -14.75 4.17 -19.51
C GLN A 325 -13.36 4.70 -19.87
N LEU A 326 -13.24 5.40 -21.00
CA LEU A 326 -12.01 6.02 -21.47
C LEU A 326 -11.51 7.10 -20.49
N TYR A 327 -12.38 8.01 -20.04
CA TYR A 327 -12.01 9.03 -19.05
C TYR A 327 -11.68 8.41 -17.70
N TYR A 328 -12.36 7.35 -17.28
CA TYR A 328 -12.04 6.62 -16.07
C TYR A 328 -10.62 6.03 -16.13
N GLN A 329 -10.26 5.40 -17.27
CA GLN A 329 -8.90 4.88 -17.48
C GLN A 329 -7.85 6.01 -17.53
N ILE A 330 -8.13 7.11 -18.24
CA ILE A 330 -7.23 8.26 -18.32
C ILE A 330 -7.04 8.92 -16.95
N ALA A 331 -8.08 9.01 -16.10
CA ALA A 331 -7.97 9.51 -14.74
C ALA A 331 -7.03 8.65 -13.88
N ILE A 332 -7.19 7.31 -13.92
CA ILE A 332 -6.35 6.37 -13.16
C ILE A 332 -4.90 6.41 -13.64
N HIS A 333 -4.66 6.48 -14.95
CA HIS A 333 -3.32 6.57 -15.51
C HIS A 333 -2.69 7.93 -15.18
N GLY A 334 -3.45 9.03 -15.32
CA GLY A 334 -3.03 10.37 -14.95
C GLY A 334 -2.56 10.50 -13.50
N ARG A 335 -3.18 9.79 -12.54
CA ARG A 335 -2.71 9.73 -11.15
C ARG A 335 -1.33 9.11 -10.99
N LYS A 336 -1.00 8.08 -11.80
CA LYS A 336 0.32 7.46 -11.81
C LYS A 336 1.34 8.38 -12.49
N ASP A 337 0.94 8.99 -13.60
CA ASP A 337 1.76 9.93 -14.38
C ASP A 337 2.06 11.23 -13.59
N LEU A 338 1.19 11.63 -12.64
CA LEU A 338 1.28 12.90 -11.89
C LEU A 338 2.61 13.07 -11.15
N ALA A 339 3.14 12.00 -10.56
CA ALA A 339 4.43 12.00 -9.85
C ALA A 339 5.65 11.97 -10.79
N LEU A 340 5.44 11.73 -12.09
CA LEU A 340 6.47 11.74 -13.14
C LEU A 340 6.47 13.05 -13.95
N ALA A 341 5.46 13.89 -13.76
CA ALA A 341 5.33 15.17 -14.45
C ALA A 341 6.35 16.21 -13.90
N PRO A 342 6.72 17.24 -14.69
CA PRO A 342 7.61 18.32 -14.22
C PRO A 342 7.06 19.07 -13.00
N ASP A 343 5.74 19.18 -12.92
CA ASP A 343 4.99 19.69 -11.79
C ASP A 343 3.55 19.09 -11.81
N GLU A 344 2.87 19.08 -10.66
CA GLU A 344 1.54 18.46 -10.55
C GLU A 344 0.48 19.16 -11.44
N HIS A 345 0.58 20.48 -11.63
CA HIS A 345 -0.39 21.23 -12.43
C HIS A 345 -0.22 20.91 -13.93
N ALA A 346 1.01 20.81 -14.42
CA ALA A 346 1.29 20.31 -15.77
C ALA A 346 0.83 18.86 -15.97
N GLY A 347 1.07 17.96 -15.00
CA GLY A 347 0.59 16.58 -15.06
C GLY A 347 -0.93 16.46 -15.10
N PHE A 348 -1.63 17.27 -14.28
CA PHE A 348 -3.08 17.38 -14.29
C PHE A 348 -3.63 17.91 -15.61
N ASN A 349 -3.07 19.02 -16.11
CA ASN A 349 -3.46 19.60 -17.39
C ASN A 349 -3.21 18.65 -18.56
N MET A 350 -2.09 17.93 -18.59
CA MET A 350 -1.84 16.89 -19.60
C MET A 350 -2.83 15.73 -19.51
N THR A 351 -3.30 15.37 -18.32
CA THR A 351 -4.36 14.37 -18.12
C THR A 351 -5.70 14.85 -18.69
N LEU A 352 -6.09 16.10 -18.39
CA LEU A 352 -7.31 16.72 -18.93
C LEU A 352 -7.26 16.90 -20.46
N LEU A 353 -6.13 17.35 -21.00
CA LEU A 353 -5.92 17.45 -22.44
C LEU A 353 -5.95 16.07 -23.12
N ARG A 354 -5.47 15.00 -22.45
CA ARG A 354 -5.58 13.62 -22.95
C ARG A 354 -7.05 13.17 -23.02
N MET A 355 -7.87 13.46 -22.00
CA MET A 355 -9.33 13.21 -22.06
C MET A 355 -9.99 13.96 -23.22
N LEU A 356 -9.64 15.24 -23.41
CA LEU A 356 -10.18 16.08 -24.47
C LEU A 356 -9.73 15.61 -25.88
N ALA A 357 -8.48 15.19 -26.04
CA ALA A 357 -7.94 14.71 -27.32
C ALA A 357 -8.67 13.46 -27.82
N PHE A 358 -9.02 12.54 -26.91
CA PHE A 358 -9.79 11.34 -27.24
C PHE A 358 -11.32 11.53 -27.13
N HIS A 359 -11.82 12.77 -27.01
CA HIS A 359 -13.26 13.06 -27.07
C HIS A 359 -13.81 12.88 -28.51
N PRO A 360 -14.96 12.21 -28.71
CA PRO A 360 -15.42 11.78 -30.05
C PRO A 360 -15.64 12.91 -31.07
N VAL A 361 -15.98 14.12 -30.59
CA VAL A 361 -16.11 15.32 -31.46
C VAL A 361 -14.78 15.69 -32.13
N ASN A 362 -13.65 15.50 -31.45
CA ASN A 362 -12.32 15.79 -32.02
C ASN A 362 -11.89 14.70 -33.01
N ALA A 363 -12.27 13.43 -32.78
CA ALA A 363 -12.02 12.34 -33.74
C ALA A 363 -12.71 12.55 -35.10
N GLN A 364 -13.86 13.25 -35.14
CA GLN A 364 -14.53 13.60 -36.41
C GLN A 364 -13.88 14.80 -37.13
N ALA A 365 -13.24 15.71 -36.40
CA ALA A 365 -12.55 16.87 -36.97
C ALA A 365 -11.36 16.43 -37.86
N GLU A 366 -10.59 15.43 -37.43
CA GLU A 366 -9.43 14.92 -38.21
C GLU A 366 -9.86 14.26 -39.53
N THR A 367 -11.01 13.59 -39.56
CA THR A 367 -11.52 12.93 -40.79
C THR A 367 -12.04 13.88 -41.87
N THR A 368 -12.10 15.20 -41.62
CA THR A 368 -12.65 16.19 -42.56
C THR A 368 -11.57 17.06 -43.23
N THR A 369 -10.30 16.61 -43.26
CA THR A 369 -9.21 17.30 -44.00
C THR A 369 -8.86 16.66 -45.35
N ALA A 370 -9.74 16.93 -46.33
CA ALA A 370 -9.52 16.92 -47.79
C ALA A 370 -9.04 15.62 -48.51
N PRO A 371 -9.72 15.19 -49.60
CA PRO A 371 -9.24 14.11 -50.45
C PRO A 371 -8.01 14.57 -51.26
N ARG A 372 -6.88 13.87 -51.10
CA ARG A 372 -5.69 14.09 -51.94
C ARG A 372 -5.99 13.65 -53.38
N SER A 373 -5.97 14.60 -54.32
CA SER A 373 -6.11 14.30 -55.74
C SER A 373 -4.93 13.48 -56.25
N ASN A 374 -5.21 12.31 -56.83
CA ASN A 374 -4.20 11.49 -57.51
C ASN A 374 -3.57 12.27 -58.68
N ALA A 375 -2.25 12.44 -58.64
CA ALA A 375 -1.44 12.82 -59.79
C ALA A 375 -0.20 11.90 -59.84
N ALA A 376 -0.16 11.03 -60.84
CA ALA A 376 0.95 10.09 -61.06
C ALA A 376 2.19 10.81 -61.64
N PRO A 377 3.41 10.25 -61.46
CA PRO A 377 4.64 10.97 -61.74
C PRO A 377 5.03 10.95 -63.22
N ALA A 378 5.59 12.07 -63.71
CA ALA A 378 6.29 12.15 -64.98
C ALA A 378 7.69 12.76 -64.77
N SER A 379 8.70 12.12 -65.34
CA SER A 379 10.12 12.44 -65.16
C SER A 379 10.60 13.54 -66.10
N HIS A 380 11.54 14.39 -65.65
CA HIS A 380 12.63 14.90 -66.49
C HIS A 380 13.84 15.40 -65.68
N ARG A 381 15.03 15.27 -66.28
CA ARG A 381 16.38 15.54 -65.74
C ARG A 381 16.94 16.88 -66.35
N PRO A 382 18.16 17.39 -66.04
CA PRO A 382 18.33 18.51 -65.11
C PRO A 382 19.14 19.74 -65.61
N ALA A 383 19.07 20.84 -64.84
CA ALA A 383 20.09 21.91 -64.66
C ALA A 383 20.43 22.86 -65.85
N PRO A 384 21.15 24.01 -65.66
CA PRO A 384 21.52 24.73 -64.42
C PRO A 384 21.25 26.28 -64.42
N ALA A 385 21.43 26.89 -63.24
CA ALA A 385 21.96 28.25 -62.95
C ALA A 385 21.35 29.54 -63.55
N ALA A 386 20.94 30.46 -62.66
CA ALA A 386 21.43 31.86 -62.61
C ALA A 386 21.02 32.53 -61.27
N ALA A 387 21.82 33.48 -60.78
CA ALA A 387 21.57 34.23 -59.55
C ALA A 387 21.12 35.68 -59.84
N SER A 388 20.28 36.27 -58.98
CA SER A 388 20.33 37.70 -58.62
C SER A 388 19.43 38.00 -57.42
N ALA A 389 19.84 38.99 -56.62
CA ALA A 389 19.09 39.53 -55.48
C ALA A 389 18.53 40.95 -55.83
N PRO A 390 18.22 41.86 -54.89
CA PRO A 390 16.85 42.05 -54.40
C PRO A 390 16.34 43.50 -54.60
N VAL A 391 15.37 43.92 -53.78
CA VAL A 391 14.88 45.29 -53.51
C VAL A 391 13.71 45.80 -54.36
N ALA A 392 12.59 46.04 -53.67
CA ALA A 392 11.74 47.22 -53.88
C ALA A 392 11.05 47.60 -52.56
N VAL A 393 11.44 48.75 -51.98
CA VAL A 393 10.80 49.35 -50.80
C VAL A 393 9.67 50.25 -51.27
N THR A 394 8.51 50.22 -50.60
CA THR A 394 7.68 51.42 -50.45
C THR A 394 7.19 51.54 -49.01
N ALA A 395 7.38 52.72 -48.42
CA ALA A 395 6.99 53.04 -47.06
C ALA A 395 5.58 53.64 -47.03
N ALA A 396 4.88 53.46 -45.91
CA ALA A 396 3.67 54.19 -45.58
C ALA A 396 3.67 54.54 -44.07
N GLU A 397 3.84 55.83 -43.77
CA GLU A 397 3.45 56.46 -42.52
C GLU A 397 2.57 57.69 -42.86
N PRO A 398 2.01 58.43 -41.88
CA PRO A 398 0.76 58.05 -41.26
C PRO A 398 -0.30 59.14 -41.43
N THR A 399 -1.56 58.85 -41.11
CA THR A 399 -2.57 59.91 -40.88
C THR A 399 -3.29 59.70 -39.56
N THR A 400 -3.31 60.77 -38.77
CA THR A 400 -3.96 60.87 -37.46
C THR A 400 -5.34 61.49 -37.61
N ASP A 401 -6.37 60.83 -37.10
CA ASP A 401 -7.58 61.39 -36.46
C ASP A 401 -8.64 60.27 -36.37
N GLY A 402 -9.44 60.11 -35.30
CA GLY A 402 -9.48 60.88 -34.07
C GLY A 402 -10.27 60.17 -32.97
N SER A 403 -10.16 60.67 -31.75
CA SER A 403 -10.77 60.10 -30.53
C SER A 403 -12.30 60.14 -30.57
N ALA A 404 -12.95 58.98 -30.75
CA ALA A 404 -14.42 58.86 -30.68
C ALA A 404 -14.95 57.58 -30.00
N ALA A 405 -14.18 56.48 -29.93
CA ALA A 405 -14.67 55.18 -29.43
C ALA A 405 -14.48 54.95 -27.91
N ALA A 406 -13.58 55.70 -27.24
CA ALA A 406 -13.19 55.43 -25.85
C ALA A 406 -14.03 56.13 -24.77
N ARG A 407 -15.18 56.74 -25.12
CA ARG A 407 -16.07 57.47 -24.18
C ARG A 407 -17.48 56.88 -24.02
N ALA A 408 -17.77 55.73 -24.63
CA ALA A 408 -19.09 55.10 -24.59
C ALA A 408 -19.24 53.96 -23.57
N LEU A 409 -18.15 53.40 -23.00
CA LEU A 409 -18.22 52.22 -22.13
C LEU A 409 -18.09 52.49 -20.61
N LEU A 410 -17.85 53.74 -20.18
CA LEU A 410 -17.62 54.11 -18.77
C LEU A 410 -18.76 54.96 -18.16
N ALA A 411 -19.96 54.92 -18.75
CA ALA A 411 -21.11 55.74 -18.33
C ALA A 411 -22.34 54.90 -17.90
N GLY A 412 -22.15 53.66 -17.45
CA GLY A 412 -23.24 52.72 -17.14
C GLY A 412 -23.50 52.40 -15.65
N LEU A 413 -22.60 52.75 -14.73
CA LEU A 413 -22.58 52.19 -13.35
C LEU A 413 -22.65 53.23 -12.21
N ALA A 414 -23.14 54.45 -12.48
CA ALA A 414 -23.13 55.54 -11.50
C ALA A 414 -24.44 56.33 -11.40
N ASN A 415 -25.60 55.65 -11.25
CA ASN A 415 -26.74 56.30 -10.58
C ASN A 415 -27.85 55.34 -10.09
N ARG A 416 -28.00 55.22 -8.75
CA ARG A 416 -29.30 55.18 -8.04
C ARG A 416 -29.09 55.13 -6.51
N LYS A 417 -29.27 56.29 -5.86
CA LYS A 417 -29.45 56.44 -4.40
C LYS A 417 -30.97 56.47 -4.04
N PRO A 418 -31.40 56.45 -2.76
CA PRO A 418 -32.58 55.70 -2.34
C PRO A 418 -33.68 56.56 -1.66
N ALA A 419 -34.86 55.95 -1.46
CA ALA A 419 -35.98 56.27 -0.54
C ALA A 419 -37.24 55.50 -1.03
N SER A 420 -38.24 55.09 -0.25
CA SER A 420 -38.45 55.03 1.21
C SER A 420 -39.68 54.13 1.51
N ARG A 421 -39.89 53.72 2.78
CA ARG A 421 -41.08 52.95 3.27
C ARG A 421 -42.43 53.67 3.00
N PRO A 422 -43.57 52.95 3.06
CA PRO A 422 -44.33 52.89 4.32
C PRO A 422 -44.92 51.51 4.72
N ALA A 423 -45.14 51.37 6.04
CA ALA A 423 -46.15 50.59 6.80
C ALA A 423 -46.38 49.08 6.50
N GLU A 424 -46.35 48.12 7.45
CA GLU A 424 -46.76 48.06 8.89
C GLU A 424 -48.23 47.68 9.13
N GLN A 425 -48.49 46.37 9.21
CA GLN A 425 -49.66 45.69 9.80
C GLN A 425 -49.16 44.30 10.26
N GLN A 426 -48.94 44.08 11.55
CA GLN A 426 -49.89 43.60 12.58
C GLN A 426 -50.05 42.07 12.62
N ALA A 427 -50.19 41.52 13.82
CA ALA A 427 -50.00 40.10 14.13
C ALA A 427 -51.21 39.46 14.82
N SER A 428 -51.26 38.12 14.75
CA SER A 428 -52.07 37.20 15.59
C SER A 428 -53.59 37.14 15.34
N PRO A 429 -54.30 36.08 15.79
CA PRO A 429 -53.88 34.81 16.38
C PRO A 429 -54.42 33.54 15.65
N ALA A 430 -54.11 32.35 16.20
CA ALA A 430 -54.60 31.05 15.74
C ALA A 430 -56.01 30.69 16.27
N ALA A 431 -56.69 29.77 15.57
CA ALA A 431 -57.70 28.86 16.14
C ALA A 431 -57.97 27.65 15.21
N ASP A 432 -57.84 26.44 15.79
CA ASP A 432 -58.60 25.20 15.54
C ASP A 432 -58.88 24.65 14.13
N ALA A 433 -58.19 23.55 13.79
CA ALA A 433 -58.79 22.36 13.18
C ALA A 433 -57.98 21.09 13.56
N ASP A 434 -58.68 20.07 14.06
CA ASP A 434 -58.14 18.79 14.56
C ASP A 434 -57.71 17.82 13.43
N PRO A 435 -57.02 16.69 13.73
CA PRO A 435 -56.15 15.99 12.77
C PRO A 435 -56.81 14.91 11.89
N GLU A 436 -56.20 14.68 10.72
CA GLU A 436 -56.44 13.52 9.83
C GLU A 436 -55.21 12.56 9.83
N PRO A 437 -55.33 11.30 9.37
CA PRO A 437 -55.11 10.19 10.29
C PRO A 437 -53.84 9.38 10.03
N ALA A 438 -53.34 8.73 11.09
CA ALA A 438 -52.21 7.82 11.01
C ALA A 438 -52.50 6.58 10.12
N PRO A 439 -51.54 6.11 9.32
CA PRO A 439 -51.69 4.88 8.54
C PRO A 439 -51.82 3.65 9.44
N ARG A 440 -52.70 2.71 9.06
CA ARG A 440 -52.92 1.46 9.81
C ARG A 440 -51.75 0.48 9.63
N PRO A 441 -51.37 -0.28 10.67
CA PRO A 441 -50.45 -1.40 10.53
C PRO A 441 -51.14 -2.63 9.90
N GLU A 442 -50.38 -3.38 9.09
CA GLU A 442 -50.78 -4.70 8.59
C GLU A 442 -50.63 -5.80 9.67
N PRO A 443 -51.28 -6.97 9.52
CA PRO A 443 -51.47 -7.91 10.62
C PRO A 443 -50.23 -8.75 10.93
N VAL A 444 -49.71 -8.62 12.15
CA VAL A 444 -48.71 -9.54 12.70
C VAL A 444 -49.37 -10.88 13.09
N ALA A 445 -48.81 -11.99 12.62
CA ALA A 445 -49.26 -13.33 12.97
C ALA A 445 -49.04 -13.65 14.47
N PRO A 446 -49.92 -14.40 15.13
CA PRO A 446 -49.87 -14.60 16.58
C PRO A 446 -48.72 -15.52 17.03
N PRO A 447 -48.12 -15.28 18.21
CA PRO A 447 -47.09 -16.16 18.78
C PRO A 447 -47.72 -17.40 19.43
N PRO A 448 -47.04 -18.57 19.38
CA PRO A 448 -47.41 -19.70 20.23
C PRO A 448 -46.92 -19.47 21.67
N ALA A 449 -47.81 -19.71 22.63
CA ALA A 449 -47.53 -19.76 24.07
C ALA A 449 -48.25 -20.97 24.69
N PRO A 450 -48.04 -21.26 25.97
CA PRO A 450 -46.98 -22.14 26.46
C PRO A 450 -47.50 -23.55 26.80
N VAL A 451 -46.59 -24.51 26.96
CA VAL A 451 -46.90 -25.82 27.57
C VAL A 451 -46.03 -26.04 28.80
N GLU A 452 -46.67 -26.07 29.98
CA GLU A 452 -46.03 -26.42 31.25
C GLU A 452 -46.04 -27.93 31.51
N ALA A 453 -44.99 -28.34 32.22
CA ALA A 453 -44.68 -29.62 32.85
C ALA A 453 -45.79 -30.67 33.08
N VAL A 454 -45.45 -31.92 32.74
CA VAL A 454 -45.76 -33.12 33.55
C VAL A 454 -44.48 -33.94 33.75
N ALA A 455 -44.35 -34.58 34.91
CA ALA A 455 -43.09 -35.13 35.45
C ALA A 455 -42.72 -36.55 34.95
N THR A 456 -41.54 -37.00 35.41
CA THR A 456 -40.87 -38.28 35.11
C THR A 456 -41.59 -39.52 35.69
N PRO A 457 -41.15 -40.74 35.33
CA PRO A 457 -40.26 -41.45 36.26
C PRO A 457 -39.09 -42.25 35.66
N GLN A 458 -38.21 -42.65 36.56
CA GLN A 458 -36.92 -43.38 36.45
C GLN A 458 -37.02 -44.80 35.85
N VAL A 459 -35.90 -45.32 35.32
CA VAL A 459 -35.27 -46.60 35.73
C VAL A 459 -33.73 -46.48 35.60
N ALA A 460 -32.98 -47.14 36.50
CA ALA A 460 -31.51 -47.13 36.63
C ALA A 460 -30.89 -48.53 36.34
N PRO A 461 -29.55 -48.75 36.40
CA PRO A 461 -28.86 -49.83 35.65
C PRO A 461 -28.51 -51.11 36.44
N ALA A 462 -27.99 -52.11 35.71
CA ALA A 462 -27.13 -53.21 36.20
C ALA A 462 -26.08 -53.56 35.10
N VAL A 463 -24.81 -54.01 35.28
CA VAL A 463 -23.87 -54.30 36.39
C VAL A 463 -23.38 -55.76 36.43
N ALA A 464 -22.06 -55.94 36.20
CA ALA A 464 -21.17 -57.10 36.50
C ALA A 464 -21.40 -58.43 35.73
N ALA A 465 -20.42 -59.35 35.49
CA ALA A 465 -18.92 -59.41 35.45
C ALA A 465 -18.53 -60.91 35.09
N PRO A 466 -17.32 -61.50 35.31
CA PRO A 466 -15.88 -61.11 35.22
C PRO A 466 -14.97 -62.15 34.46
N VAL A 467 -13.62 -62.07 34.64
CA VAL A 467 -12.55 -63.15 34.51
C VAL A 467 -11.94 -63.40 33.10
N ALA A 468 -10.62 -63.53 32.83
CA ALA A 468 -9.33 -63.18 33.50
C ALA A 468 -8.11 -63.25 32.51
N ALA A 469 -6.91 -62.84 32.99
CA ALA A 469 -5.50 -63.07 32.55
C ALA A 469 -5.17 -63.74 31.18
N SER A 470 -4.09 -63.38 30.44
CA SER A 470 -2.68 -63.40 30.90
C SER A 470 -1.69 -62.73 29.90
N ALA A 471 -0.49 -62.36 30.37
CA ALA A 471 0.76 -62.19 29.58
C ALA A 471 1.69 -63.43 29.85
N PRO A 472 2.96 -63.59 29.38
CA PRO A 472 3.90 -62.65 28.74
C PRO A 472 4.81 -63.27 27.62
N ALA A 473 6.03 -62.72 27.44
CA ALA A 473 7.22 -63.22 26.70
C ALA A 473 7.17 -63.13 25.16
N GLU A 474 8.26 -62.98 24.38
CA GLU A 474 9.63 -62.43 24.43
C GLU A 474 10.28 -62.81 23.06
N GLU A 475 11.52 -62.38 22.79
CA GLU A 475 12.42 -62.82 21.68
C GLU A 475 12.50 -61.98 20.37
N THR A 476 13.47 -61.07 20.35
CA THR A 476 14.46 -60.85 19.25
C THR A 476 15.47 -62.04 19.22
N PRO A 477 16.29 -62.32 18.16
CA PRO A 477 17.08 -61.33 17.38
C PRO A 477 17.51 -61.71 15.92
N GLU A 478 18.46 -60.93 15.37
CA GLU A 478 19.44 -61.27 14.28
C GLU A 478 18.90 -61.57 12.86
N ALA A 479 19.62 -61.33 11.75
CA ALA A 479 20.81 -60.52 11.41
C ALA A 479 20.89 -60.38 9.85
N GLU A 480 21.80 -59.53 9.33
CA GLU A 480 22.54 -59.58 8.03
C GLU A 480 21.85 -60.23 6.77
N ASP A 481 21.83 -59.65 5.56
CA ASP A 481 23.01 -59.28 4.76
C ASP A 481 22.66 -58.68 3.35
N GLN A 482 23.64 -58.00 2.74
CA GLN A 482 23.94 -57.72 1.31
C GLN A 482 22.89 -57.67 0.13
N ALA A 483 22.84 -56.48 -0.50
CA ALA A 483 23.11 -56.15 -1.92
C ALA A 483 22.57 -56.96 -3.15
N SER A 484 21.84 -56.25 -4.04
CA SER A 484 21.87 -56.25 -5.55
C SER A 484 20.61 -55.50 -6.04
N GLU A 485 20.64 -54.47 -6.89
CA GLU A 485 20.97 -54.35 -8.33
C GLU A 485 19.97 -55.00 -9.33
N GLN A 486 19.46 -54.13 -10.23
CA GLN A 486 18.89 -54.34 -11.58
C GLN A 486 17.40 -54.69 -11.80
N ASP A 487 16.70 -53.69 -12.37
CA ASP A 487 15.84 -53.70 -13.57
C ASP A 487 14.73 -54.75 -13.77
N SER A 488 13.48 -54.27 -13.85
CA SER A 488 12.56 -54.57 -14.97
C SER A 488 11.36 -53.62 -15.00
N GLU A 489 11.31 -52.80 -16.06
CA GLU A 489 10.21 -52.67 -17.03
C GLU A 489 8.74 -52.89 -16.60
N LEU A 490 7.98 -51.78 -16.70
CA LEU A 490 6.80 -51.59 -17.57
C LEU A 490 5.55 -52.48 -17.40
N GLU A 491 4.47 -51.86 -16.91
CA GLU A 491 3.13 -52.03 -17.52
C GLU A 491 2.57 -50.67 -17.96
N THR A 492 1.88 -50.67 -19.10
CA THR A 492 1.35 -49.50 -19.82
C THR A 492 -0.16 -49.63 -20.11
N ALA A 493 -0.76 -48.55 -20.61
CA ALA A 493 -2.19 -48.36 -20.98
C ALA A 493 -3.14 -48.09 -19.79
N ALA A 494 -3.86 -46.95 -19.64
CA ALA A 494 -4.52 -46.03 -20.61
C ALA A 494 -5.74 -46.65 -21.33
N PRO A 495 -6.63 -45.87 -21.98
CA PRO A 495 -7.07 -44.47 -21.77
C PRO A 495 -8.62 -44.36 -21.69
N TRP A 496 -9.17 -43.15 -21.48
CA TRP A 496 -10.52 -42.80 -21.97
C TRP A 496 -10.56 -41.36 -22.50
N ASP A 497 -10.68 -41.26 -23.82
CA ASP A 497 -11.11 -40.11 -24.62
C ASP A 497 -12.57 -39.70 -24.28
N GLU A 498 -13.17 -38.59 -24.72
CA GLU A 498 -12.81 -37.46 -25.60
C GLU A 498 -13.81 -36.31 -25.30
N GLY A 499 -13.55 -35.06 -25.70
CA GLY A 499 -14.52 -33.97 -25.52
C GLY A 499 -13.97 -32.57 -25.80
N ASP A 500 -13.59 -32.32 -27.06
CA ASP A 500 -13.12 -31.01 -27.54
C ASP A 500 -14.27 -30.00 -27.69
N GLU A 501 -14.06 -28.78 -27.20
CA GLU A 501 -14.50 -27.51 -27.81
C GLU A 501 -13.81 -26.36 -27.05
N GLY A 502 -13.10 -25.49 -27.77
CA GLY A 502 -12.08 -24.61 -27.17
C GLY A 502 -12.50 -23.16 -26.94
N ASP A 503 -11.63 -22.42 -26.26
CA ASP A 503 -11.47 -20.99 -26.52
C ASP A 503 -10.04 -20.55 -26.20
N ALA A 504 -9.43 -19.77 -27.10
CA ALA A 504 -8.03 -19.38 -27.02
C ALA A 504 -7.88 -17.94 -26.51
N LEU A 505 -7.13 -17.75 -25.42
CA LEU A 505 -6.72 -16.42 -24.95
C LEU A 505 -5.24 -16.15 -25.27
N PRO A 506 -4.86 -14.90 -25.63
CA PRO A 506 -3.67 -14.70 -26.47
C PRO A 506 -2.39 -14.47 -25.67
N ALA A 507 -1.26 -14.84 -26.28
CA ALA A 507 0.07 -14.51 -25.78
C ALA A 507 0.45 -13.06 -26.14
N TYR A 508 0.76 -12.24 -25.14
CA TYR A 508 1.38 -10.92 -25.30
C TYR A 508 2.30 -10.58 -24.10
N ALA A 509 3.41 -11.31 -23.99
CA ALA A 509 4.47 -11.04 -23.01
C ALA A 509 5.86 -11.58 -23.43
N MET A 510 6.16 -11.65 -24.74
CA MET A 510 7.46 -12.14 -25.26
C MET A 510 7.90 -11.38 -26.53
N ALA A 511 7.82 -10.05 -26.51
CA ALA A 511 8.11 -9.21 -27.68
C ALA A 511 9.03 -8.00 -27.43
N GLU A 512 9.59 -7.84 -26.22
CA GLU A 512 10.51 -6.73 -25.88
C GLU A 512 11.96 -7.19 -25.59
N GLU A 513 12.26 -8.49 -25.56
CA GLU A 513 13.63 -9.02 -25.34
C GLU A 513 14.36 -9.34 -26.67
N ALA A 514 13.81 -8.97 -27.83
CA ALA A 514 14.29 -9.40 -29.14
C ALA A 514 15.00 -8.32 -29.99
N GLU A 515 15.06 -7.07 -29.55
CA GLU A 515 15.52 -5.93 -30.38
C GLU A 515 16.85 -5.28 -29.92
N GLU A 516 17.59 -5.92 -29.01
CA GLU A 516 18.99 -5.56 -28.64
C GLU A 516 20.05 -6.59 -29.13
N ALA A 517 19.66 -7.53 -29.99
CA ALA A 517 20.51 -8.65 -30.42
C ALA A 517 21.29 -8.45 -31.74
N GLU A 518 21.09 -7.34 -32.46
CA GLU A 518 21.77 -7.05 -33.73
C GLU A 518 22.56 -5.73 -33.69
N LEU A 519 23.75 -5.74 -33.08
CA LEU A 519 24.94 -4.94 -33.45
C LEU A 519 26.13 -5.27 -32.52
N ALA A 520 26.72 -6.45 -32.67
CA ALA A 520 27.94 -6.83 -31.96
C ALA A 520 28.97 -7.46 -32.92
N GLU A 521 29.81 -6.63 -33.54
CA GLU A 521 31.08 -7.11 -34.09
C GLU A 521 31.93 -7.66 -32.92
N THR A 522 32.27 -8.94 -32.97
CA THR A 522 33.00 -9.61 -31.88
C THR A 522 34.47 -9.19 -31.86
N VAL A 523 34.75 -8.03 -31.26
CA VAL A 523 36.11 -7.65 -30.86
C VAL A 523 36.49 -8.48 -29.65
N ALA A 524 37.43 -9.42 -29.83
CA ALA A 524 37.93 -10.25 -28.74
C ALA A 524 38.57 -9.36 -27.66
N TYR A 525 38.02 -9.37 -26.45
CA TYR A 525 38.51 -8.58 -25.32
C TYR A 525 39.91 -9.07 -24.92
N GLN A 526 40.94 -8.27 -25.21
CA GLN A 526 42.28 -8.53 -24.71
C GLN A 526 42.35 -8.16 -23.23
N PHE A 527 42.50 -9.17 -22.36
CA PHE A 527 42.75 -8.94 -20.95
C PHE A 527 44.12 -8.28 -20.77
N ASP A 528 44.14 -7.17 -20.06
CA ASP A 528 45.31 -6.35 -19.73
C ASP A 528 45.91 -6.69 -18.36
N GLY A 529 45.22 -7.51 -17.57
CA GLY A 529 45.58 -7.91 -16.22
C GLY A 529 44.72 -7.26 -15.12
N ASP A 530 43.83 -6.31 -15.45
CA ASP A 530 42.93 -5.70 -14.47
C ASP A 530 41.72 -6.58 -14.19
N TRP A 531 41.86 -7.44 -13.18
CA TRP A 531 40.79 -8.29 -12.67
C TRP A 531 39.62 -7.48 -12.10
N GLY A 532 39.86 -6.29 -11.52
CA GLY A 532 38.82 -5.44 -10.96
C GLY A 532 37.91 -4.88 -12.04
N ALA A 533 38.48 -4.32 -13.11
CA ALA A 533 37.75 -3.83 -14.27
C ALA A 533 36.93 -4.93 -14.95
N LEU A 534 37.52 -6.12 -15.16
CA LEU A 534 36.84 -7.26 -15.75
C LEU A 534 35.65 -7.75 -14.91
N VAL A 535 35.79 -7.78 -13.57
CA VAL A 535 34.70 -8.14 -12.66
C VAL A 535 33.59 -7.08 -12.60
N GLY A 536 33.94 -5.81 -12.83
CA GLY A 536 32.97 -4.72 -13.03
C GLY A 536 32.16 -4.92 -14.31
N LEU A 537 32.83 -5.12 -15.45
CA LEU A 537 32.21 -5.30 -16.76
C LEU A 537 31.32 -6.54 -16.83
N LEU A 538 31.74 -7.63 -16.19
CA LEU A 538 30.94 -8.86 -16.07
C LEU A 538 29.87 -8.80 -14.95
N GLY A 539 29.80 -7.71 -14.19
CA GLY A 539 29.04 -7.62 -12.92
C GLY A 539 27.53 -7.86 -13.04
N THR A 540 26.93 -7.59 -14.20
CA THR A 540 25.52 -7.89 -14.50
C THR A 540 25.32 -9.35 -14.92
N ARG A 541 26.24 -9.92 -15.71
CA ARG A 541 26.19 -11.30 -16.23
C ARG A 541 26.57 -12.36 -15.19
N LEU A 542 27.37 -12.00 -14.18
CA LEU A 542 27.93 -12.95 -13.20
C LEU A 542 26.94 -13.55 -12.20
N GLY A 543 25.73 -13.00 -12.06
CA GLY A 543 24.65 -13.54 -11.23
C GLY A 543 25.11 -14.10 -9.87
N ALA A 544 24.92 -15.39 -9.65
CA ALA A 544 25.31 -16.09 -8.42
C ALA A 544 26.85 -16.15 -8.18
N ALA A 545 27.66 -16.15 -9.24
CA ALA A 545 29.13 -16.19 -9.13
C ALA A 545 29.76 -14.82 -8.82
N ARG A 546 28.97 -13.74 -8.84
CA ARG A 546 29.44 -12.36 -8.59
C ARG A 546 30.19 -12.20 -7.26
N MET A 547 29.69 -12.84 -6.19
CA MET A 547 30.33 -12.76 -4.86
C MET A 547 31.70 -13.44 -4.81
N LEU A 548 31.92 -14.52 -5.57
CA LEU A 548 33.24 -15.15 -5.68
C LEU A 548 34.18 -14.24 -6.46
N ALA A 549 33.73 -13.69 -7.59
CA ALA A 549 34.53 -12.82 -8.44
C ALA A 549 35.00 -11.53 -7.72
N HIS A 550 34.12 -10.89 -6.93
CA HIS A 550 34.45 -9.66 -6.19
C HIS A 550 35.41 -9.87 -5.00
N ASN A 551 35.45 -11.09 -4.45
CA ASN A 551 36.30 -11.44 -3.29
C ASN A 551 37.51 -12.32 -3.67
N ALA A 552 37.77 -12.48 -4.97
CA ALA A 552 38.93 -13.18 -5.50
C ALA A 552 40.03 -12.20 -5.94
N VAL A 553 41.28 -12.55 -5.66
CA VAL A 553 42.48 -11.85 -6.14
C VAL A 553 43.08 -12.65 -7.29
N LEU A 554 43.43 -12.00 -8.40
CA LEU A 554 44.17 -12.64 -9.47
C LEU A 554 45.62 -12.86 -9.07
N LYS A 555 46.06 -14.13 -9.02
CA LYS A 555 47.42 -14.53 -8.68
C LYS A 555 48.32 -14.62 -9.92
N ASN A 556 47.79 -15.19 -11.01
CA ASN A 556 48.50 -15.34 -12.27
C ASN A 556 47.51 -15.52 -13.43
N TRP A 557 47.89 -15.12 -14.64
CA TRP A 557 47.08 -15.31 -15.84
C TRP A 557 47.91 -15.67 -17.06
N SER A 558 47.32 -16.46 -17.95
CA SER A 558 47.83 -16.77 -19.29
C SER A 558 46.67 -16.78 -20.28
N GLN A 559 46.96 -16.92 -21.58
CA GLN A 559 45.97 -16.88 -22.66
C GLN A 559 44.85 -17.93 -22.53
N SER A 560 45.02 -18.96 -21.70
CA SER A 560 44.01 -20.02 -21.48
C SER A 560 43.80 -20.42 -20.01
N ARG A 561 44.43 -19.74 -19.04
CA ARG A 561 44.34 -20.11 -17.61
C ARG A 561 44.35 -18.90 -16.68
N LEU A 562 43.45 -18.88 -15.71
CA LEU A 562 43.34 -17.89 -14.65
C LEU A 562 43.49 -18.56 -13.29
N GLU A 563 44.44 -18.08 -12.48
CA GLU A 563 44.67 -18.54 -11.11
C GLU A 563 44.16 -17.48 -10.13
N LEU A 564 43.10 -17.80 -9.39
CA LEU A 564 42.46 -16.92 -8.43
C LEU A 564 42.74 -17.38 -6.99
N ALA A 565 43.16 -16.47 -6.13
CA ALA A 565 43.25 -16.68 -4.70
C ALA A 565 41.99 -16.13 -3.99
N VAL A 566 41.43 -16.89 -3.06
CA VAL A 566 40.30 -16.47 -2.21
C VAL A 566 40.72 -16.58 -0.74
N PRO A 567 40.50 -15.55 0.11
CA PRO A 567 40.78 -15.63 1.54
C PRO A 567 39.97 -16.74 2.23
N ASP A 568 40.52 -17.37 3.28
CA ASP A 568 39.86 -18.49 3.99
C ASP A 568 38.49 -18.09 4.56
N SER A 569 38.30 -16.81 4.92
CA SER A 569 37.03 -16.19 5.31
C SER A 569 35.87 -16.43 4.32
N PHE A 570 36.17 -16.62 3.03
CA PHE A 570 35.20 -16.83 1.95
C PHE A 570 35.26 -18.25 1.35
N ARG A 571 35.92 -19.19 2.02
CA ARG A 571 36.05 -20.61 1.61
C ARG A 571 34.74 -21.28 1.23
N HIS A 572 33.64 -20.97 1.93
CA HIS A 572 32.32 -21.53 1.62
C HIS A 572 31.77 -21.09 0.25
N MET A 573 32.18 -19.92 -0.25
CA MET A 573 31.79 -19.42 -1.57
C MET A 573 32.59 -20.05 -2.70
N ALA A 574 33.80 -20.58 -2.43
CA ALA A 574 34.65 -21.29 -3.38
C ALA A 574 34.14 -22.71 -3.71
N THR A 575 32.83 -22.96 -3.61
CA THR A 575 32.20 -24.24 -3.97
C THR A 575 32.19 -24.45 -5.49
N ARG A 576 32.24 -25.71 -5.91
CA ARG A 576 32.41 -26.13 -7.32
C ARG A 576 31.41 -25.45 -8.27
N ASP A 577 30.14 -25.36 -7.88
CA ASP A 577 29.06 -24.76 -8.66
C ASP A 577 29.31 -23.28 -8.99
N TYR A 578 29.94 -22.52 -8.10
CA TYR A 578 30.30 -21.11 -8.34
C TYR A 578 31.56 -20.99 -9.21
N GLN A 579 32.50 -21.92 -9.09
CA GLN A 579 33.67 -21.99 -9.97
C GLN A 579 33.27 -22.34 -11.42
N GLU A 580 32.36 -23.30 -11.60
CA GLU A 580 31.85 -23.69 -12.93
C GLU A 580 31.04 -22.54 -13.58
N LYS A 581 30.23 -21.81 -12.80
CA LYS A 581 29.51 -20.62 -13.28
C LYS A 581 30.45 -19.46 -13.64
N LEU A 582 31.48 -19.18 -12.83
CA LEU A 582 32.49 -18.16 -13.15
C LEU A 582 33.27 -18.56 -14.42
N LYS A 583 33.66 -19.84 -14.54
CA LYS A 583 34.34 -20.38 -15.72
C LYS A 583 33.50 -20.24 -16.99
N ALA A 584 32.19 -20.47 -16.91
CA ALA A 584 31.26 -20.29 -18.03
C ALA A 584 31.22 -18.81 -18.48
N ALA A 585 30.99 -17.87 -17.56
CA ALA A 585 30.95 -16.43 -17.86
C ALA A 585 32.27 -15.90 -18.43
N LEU A 586 33.42 -16.40 -17.95
CA LEU A 586 34.74 -16.06 -18.51
C LEU A 586 34.93 -16.66 -19.92
N THR A 587 34.53 -17.91 -20.14
CA THR A 587 34.63 -18.57 -21.46
C THR A 587 33.79 -17.87 -22.52
N GLU A 588 32.59 -17.41 -22.14
CA GLU A 588 31.70 -16.61 -22.99
C GLU A 588 32.33 -15.26 -23.36
N GLN A 589 32.89 -14.53 -22.38
CA GLN A 589 33.49 -13.22 -22.61
C GLN A 589 34.81 -13.27 -23.41
N PHE A 590 35.61 -14.32 -23.25
CA PHE A 590 36.88 -14.49 -23.98
C PHE A 590 36.72 -15.20 -25.33
N GLY A 591 35.56 -15.81 -25.62
CA GLY A 591 35.34 -16.60 -26.83
C GLY A 591 36.23 -17.85 -26.95
N GLN A 592 36.91 -18.24 -25.87
CA GLN A 592 37.85 -19.37 -25.80
C GLN A 592 37.71 -20.09 -24.44
N PRO A 593 37.92 -21.41 -24.37
CA PRO A 593 37.79 -22.17 -23.13
C PRO A 593 38.90 -21.79 -22.14
N VAL A 594 38.53 -21.17 -21.01
CA VAL A 594 39.49 -20.77 -19.96
C VAL A 594 39.54 -21.81 -18.85
N GLU A 595 40.74 -22.23 -18.45
CA GLU A 595 40.98 -23.04 -17.26
C GLU A 595 40.99 -22.13 -16.01
N LEU A 596 40.03 -22.33 -15.11
CA LEU A 596 39.95 -21.59 -13.85
C LEU A 596 40.49 -22.45 -12.70
N VAL A 597 41.50 -21.95 -11.99
CA VAL A 597 42.06 -22.59 -10.80
C VAL A 597 41.85 -21.67 -9.60
N VAL A 598 41.02 -22.09 -8.64
CA VAL A 598 40.75 -21.33 -7.40
C VAL A 598 41.51 -21.96 -6.24
N THR A 599 42.45 -21.22 -5.66
CA THR A 599 43.21 -21.61 -4.47
C THR A 599 42.74 -20.81 -3.25
N ILE A 600 42.61 -21.46 -2.09
CA ILE A 600 42.34 -20.77 -0.83
C ILE A 600 43.69 -20.35 -0.25
N GLU A 601 44.00 -19.06 -0.31
CA GLU A 601 45.28 -18.49 0.10
C GLU A 601 45.09 -17.03 0.49
N GLU A 602 45.61 -16.64 1.65
CA GLU A 602 45.52 -15.27 2.14
C GLU A 602 46.68 -14.43 1.55
N LEU A 603 46.51 -14.02 0.29
CA LEU A 603 47.38 -13.00 -0.30
C LEU A 603 47.08 -11.65 0.34
N GLY A 604 48.11 -11.00 0.89
CA GLY A 604 48.04 -9.64 1.45
C GLY A 604 47.87 -8.52 0.41
N LEU A 605 47.14 -8.80 -0.67
CA LEU A 605 46.77 -7.89 -1.74
C LEU A 605 45.29 -7.51 -1.59
N GLU A 606 44.95 -6.25 -1.84
CA GLU A 606 43.56 -5.79 -1.73
C GLU A 606 42.65 -6.50 -2.74
N THR A 607 41.53 -7.06 -2.28
CA THR A 607 40.50 -7.62 -3.18
C THR A 607 39.78 -6.51 -3.95
N PRO A 608 39.15 -6.81 -5.11
CA PRO A 608 38.31 -5.83 -5.82
C PRO A 608 37.22 -5.21 -4.94
N ALA A 609 36.63 -5.99 -4.02
CA ALA A 609 35.71 -5.48 -3.01
C ALA A 609 36.33 -4.46 -2.05
N MET A 610 37.57 -4.68 -1.61
CA MET A 610 38.31 -3.74 -0.75
C MET A 610 38.72 -2.46 -1.50
N GLN A 611 39.19 -2.59 -2.75
CA GLN A 611 39.52 -1.45 -3.62
C GLN A 611 38.30 -0.58 -3.87
N GLY A 612 37.16 -1.18 -4.24
CA GLY A 612 35.89 -0.47 -4.43
C GLY A 612 35.34 0.17 -3.16
N ALA A 613 35.51 -0.48 -1.99
CA ALA A 613 35.14 0.10 -0.70
C ALA A 613 36.00 1.32 -0.35
N ARG A 614 37.32 1.24 -0.59
CA ARG A 614 38.26 2.34 -0.38
C ARG A 614 37.97 3.53 -1.30
N HIS A 615 37.79 3.30 -2.59
CA HIS A 615 37.48 4.37 -3.55
C HIS A 615 36.17 5.10 -3.18
N ARG A 616 35.16 4.36 -2.70
CA ARG A 616 33.90 4.93 -2.19
C ARG A 616 34.09 5.74 -0.90
N GLN A 617 34.98 5.31 0.00
CA GLN A 617 35.35 6.07 1.20
C GLN A 617 36.10 7.36 0.85
N GLU A 618 37.03 7.32 -0.11
CA GLU A 618 37.77 8.48 -0.60
C GLU A 618 36.82 9.50 -1.29
N GLN A 619 35.86 9.03 -2.10
CA GLN A 619 34.79 9.87 -2.66
C GLN A 619 33.86 10.49 -1.60
N LEU A 620 33.44 9.72 -0.59
CA LEU A 620 32.64 10.22 0.54
C LEU A 620 33.40 11.30 1.33
N ALA A 621 34.70 11.10 1.58
CA ALA A 621 35.55 12.07 2.26
C ALA A 621 35.70 13.36 1.45
N GLN A 622 35.92 13.26 0.13
CA GLN A 622 35.96 14.42 -0.76
C GLN A 622 34.62 15.17 -0.82
N ALA A 623 33.49 14.46 -0.98
CA ALA A 623 32.15 15.06 -1.01
C ALA A 623 31.85 15.81 0.30
N ARG A 624 32.19 15.21 1.44
CA ARG A 624 32.09 15.85 2.75
C ARG A 624 32.98 17.10 2.86
N GLN A 625 34.24 17.00 2.43
CA GLN A 625 35.18 18.12 2.47
C GLN A 625 34.74 19.28 1.55
N CYS A 626 34.12 18.99 0.39
CA CYS A 626 33.52 20.01 -0.46
C CYS A 626 32.35 20.73 0.24
N LEU A 627 31.43 19.98 0.87
CA LEU A 627 30.28 20.57 1.58
C LEU A 627 30.68 21.36 2.83
N GLU A 628 31.70 20.92 3.58
CA GLU A 628 32.25 21.66 4.73
C GLU A 628 32.99 22.96 4.30
N ASN A 629 33.53 23.01 3.08
CA ASN A 629 34.19 24.19 2.51
C ASN A 629 33.28 25.06 1.63
N ASP A 630 32.01 24.68 1.43
CA ASP A 630 31.08 25.45 0.61
C ASP A 630 30.72 26.79 1.29
N PRO A 631 30.89 27.94 0.62
CA PRO A 631 30.66 29.25 1.22
C PRO A 631 29.19 29.48 1.62
N VAL A 632 28.23 28.88 0.92
CA VAL A 632 26.80 28.96 1.24
C VAL A 632 26.50 28.14 2.49
N ILE A 633 27.03 26.92 2.60
CA ILE A 633 26.86 26.08 3.80
C ILE A 633 27.51 26.75 5.02
N GLN A 634 28.71 27.31 4.86
CA GLN A 634 29.34 28.07 5.95
C GLN A 634 28.57 29.33 6.34
N GLN A 635 27.86 29.97 5.41
CA GLN A 635 26.97 31.09 5.72
C GLN A 635 25.73 30.62 6.48
N LEU A 636 25.08 29.53 6.06
CA LEU A 636 23.93 28.92 6.73
C LEU A 636 24.25 28.47 8.16
N VAL A 637 25.44 27.88 8.38
CA VAL A 637 25.94 27.52 9.72
C VAL A 637 26.17 28.76 10.59
N ARG A 638 26.76 29.83 10.04
CA ARG A 638 27.08 31.05 10.79
C ARG A 638 25.88 31.95 11.10
N GLU A 639 24.96 32.10 10.15
CA GLU A 639 23.83 33.04 10.25
C GLU A 639 22.57 32.40 10.81
N MET A 640 22.32 31.11 10.53
CA MET A 640 21.11 30.40 10.94
C MET A 640 21.35 29.27 11.95
N GLY A 641 22.59 29.03 12.38
CA GLY A 641 22.93 27.98 13.35
C GLY A 641 22.67 26.56 12.83
N ALA A 642 22.63 26.36 11.52
CA ALA A 642 22.38 25.07 10.89
C ALA A 642 23.51 24.07 11.19
N THR A 643 23.16 22.78 11.33
CA THR A 643 24.12 21.69 11.53
C THR A 643 24.15 20.75 10.33
N LEU A 644 25.31 20.58 9.70
CA LEU A 644 25.50 19.62 8.62
C LEU A 644 25.46 18.18 9.17
N VAL A 645 24.47 17.39 8.75
CA VAL A 645 24.37 15.97 9.10
C VAL A 645 25.31 15.17 8.20
N ALA A 646 26.53 14.93 8.67
CA ALA A 646 27.57 14.30 7.86
C ALA A 646 27.24 12.87 7.39
N GLU A 647 26.32 12.18 8.07
CA GLU A 647 25.91 10.80 7.77
C GLU A 647 24.93 10.68 6.58
N THR A 648 24.30 11.79 6.15
CA THR A 648 23.38 11.80 5.00
C THR A 648 24.05 12.19 3.68
N ILE A 649 25.37 12.42 3.68
CA ILE A 649 26.13 12.78 2.48
C ILE A 649 26.37 11.53 1.64
N GLN A 650 25.92 11.54 0.39
CA GLN A 650 26.19 10.47 -0.59
C GLN A 650 26.83 11.08 -1.84
N PRO A 651 27.90 10.47 -2.41
CA PRO A 651 28.42 10.90 -3.69
C PRO A 651 27.44 10.50 -4.79
N LEU A 652 27.23 11.40 -5.76
CA LEU A 652 26.54 11.06 -7.00
C LEU A 652 27.31 9.91 -7.67
N GLN A 653 26.62 8.78 -7.84
CA GLN A 653 27.12 7.71 -8.71
C GLN A 653 26.94 8.18 -10.15
N GLU A 654 28.00 8.11 -10.94
CA GLU A 654 27.88 8.22 -12.40
C GLU A 654 26.99 7.06 -12.86
N LEU A 655 25.93 7.40 -13.61
CA LEU A 655 24.89 6.49 -14.11
C LEU A 655 25.40 5.61 -15.26
#